data_AF-A0A819ZE34-F1
#
_entry.id   AF-A0A819ZE34-F1
#
_cell.length_a   1.000
_cell.length_b   1.000
_cell.length_c   1.000
_cell.angle_alpha   90.00
_cell.angle_beta   90.00
_cell.angle_gamma   90.00
#
_symmetry.space_group_name_H-M   'P 1'
#
loop_
_entity.id
_entity.type
_entity.pdbx_description
1 polymer ?
#
loop_
_entity_poly.entity_id
_entity_poly.type
_entity_poly.pdbx_seq_one_letter_code
_entity_poly.pdbx_strand_id
1 'polypeptide(L)'
;MSEIHRPKNQQETKNERPDRLGTNIYSSNDGKSMHKSLNGEFTFYQMLIGQIFDEKQSLANKKNSLVEYFKPTEKSDKKIMMEFDTAYKPEKAIHWYTRETCVYKILNKALRTQNMDKIFPFAPFIRDINKQLSDEHKLWVEKQKTSSITVHRGQLISKDEVTLLKSNQGQLLSTNSFLSTSTNKEKALEFAKSQSPPNDELTTILLEIQTDLKAVTKPYADIKHLSAFSKEEEVLFMFSMVFRIENVCFDEENKLWLAKLVACSQTDPGIKDFSSSLDEEFDGLSRFIALGYFFIEMLQYDRAEEHFQNIIDKNLTKDDLELAYCYHGLAQVSNEKANNRLAIAHANQALEYLLNNPSLSEHRLVSSCYNELGSAYTHKKDYVSALQCLSKALSTHSDNNKNKVKTYSNLADVHFKMASYQIALEYSEKVLQYQSKTSYALIGNTYKEMGKAYGKLNNKTKATEFFDKAIEYQLKELPAEHPDVSCTYNDLGLIMLDFNNQEKAIEYFEKAHKSQLESLPSNHPDFANIHRNLSNYYMKQDNLDKALLHQVKVSENQLKTLSSSHASVIDTNQAMKDIYVKQKDYKQASICTLQILDAQIERKLGDSSLTISYQNLEDLALDESNLDQALSLCLRALDLELETILQQDFSLIFLYKAIGKIFYKKRQLDQSLVYYYRLLDCHLQKKPFNQSNIDKVYTYIGKIYLKKSDFDKILFYEKMNTSPSVNDSCMDSHQLIDNIYFKKRHAKQSFHYFEKVLDANLKSHSTNNSILVKTYYILANISFERKKFDEALKYFFQVLNNEVTQKSIHNRLLKNLYKAISTIYLQNNNYTQSFIYLKKLLNIQQKQNPSGDESSARTCVLLGNMYAQKSHTSEALQYYKLALSYYQQIHTVDQSLINAVQLKINHCHSHFPNI
;
A
#
# COMPACT_ATOMS: atom_id res chain seq x y z
N MET A 1 -51.98 10.68 44.56
CA MET A 1 -51.91 10.12 43.20
C MET A 1 -50.77 10.83 42.50
N SER A 2 -49.58 10.22 42.47
CA SER A 2 -48.37 10.80 41.87
C SER A 2 -47.64 9.65 41.17
N GLU A 3 -47.75 9.66 39.85
CA GLU A 3 -47.14 8.75 38.90
C GLU A 3 -45.62 8.67 39.11
N ILE A 4 -45.10 7.46 39.28
CA ILE A 4 -43.66 7.16 39.16
C ILE A 4 -43.56 6.16 38.02
N HIS A 5 -43.70 6.68 36.80
CA HIS A 5 -43.18 6.01 35.62
C HIS A 5 -41.70 6.38 35.49
N ARG A 6 -40.82 5.38 35.31
CA ARG A 6 -39.54 5.61 34.63
C ARG A 6 -39.83 6.47 33.40
N PRO A 7 -39.20 7.64 33.22
CA PRO A 7 -39.43 8.41 32.01
C PRO A 7 -39.08 7.55 30.80
N LYS A 8 -39.90 7.69 29.75
CA LYS A 8 -39.86 7.04 28.43
C LYS A 8 -38.54 7.25 27.63
N ASN A 9 -37.42 7.50 28.28
CA ASN A 9 -36.13 7.85 27.67
C ASN A 9 -35.14 6.67 27.61
N GLN A 10 -35.66 5.45 27.41
CA GLN A 10 -34.97 4.44 26.59
C GLN A 10 -35.25 4.66 25.08
N GLN A 11 -35.60 5.89 24.67
CA GLN A 11 -35.33 6.31 23.30
C GLN A 11 -33.83 6.54 23.16
N GLU A 12 -33.11 5.45 22.90
CA GLU A 12 -31.85 5.51 22.18
C GLU A 12 -32.07 6.38 20.94
N THR A 13 -31.18 7.33 20.71
CA THR A 13 -31.15 8.07 19.46
C THR A 13 -31.21 7.09 18.29
N LYS A 14 -31.93 7.42 17.22
CA LYS A 14 -32.26 6.57 16.05
C LYS A 14 -31.09 5.83 15.37
N ASN A 15 -29.85 5.96 15.85
CA ASN A 15 -28.64 5.34 15.33
C ASN A 15 -27.92 4.38 16.31
N GLU A 16 -28.39 4.17 17.55
CA GLU A 16 -27.84 3.13 18.43
C GLU A 16 -28.70 1.85 18.36
N ARG A 17 -28.04 0.69 18.22
CA ARG A 17 -28.70 -0.61 18.18
C ARG A 17 -29.23 -0.94 19.60
N PRO A 18 -30.48 -1.43 19.75
CA PRO A 18 -31.08 -1.69 21.05
C PRO A 18 -30.28 -2.67 21.91
N ASP A 19 -30.43 -2.55 23.23
CA ASP A 19 -29.88 -3.41 24.29
C ASP A 19 -29.87 -4.90 23.89
N ARG A 20 -28.81 -5.33 23.20
CA ARG A 20 -28.55 -6.75 22.93
C ARG A 20 -28.34 -7.46 24.26
N LEU A 21 -28.83 -8.70 24.39
CA LEU A 21 -28.66 -9.51 25.60
C LEU A 21 -27.17 -9.74 25.93
N GLY A 22 -26.27 -9.45 24.98
CA GLY A 22 -24.84 -9.68 25.15
C GLY A 22 -24.62 -11.15 25.50
N THR A 23 -25.37 -12.03 24.83
CA THR A 23 -25.36 -13.48 25.06
C THR A 23 -24.27 -14.11 24.25
N ASN A 24 -23.27 -14.63 24.94
CA ASN A 24 -22.21 -15.43 24.33
C ASN A 24 -22.34 -16.87 24.85
N ILE A 25 -22.45 -17.82 23.92
CA ILE A 25 -22.85 -19.20 24.20
C ILE A 25 -21.68 -20.16 23.94
N TYR A 26 -21.25 -20.89 24.96
CA TYR A 26 -20.12 -21.82 24.94
C TYR A 26 -20.56 -23.27 24.73
N SER A 27 -20.06 -23.91 23.68
CA SER A 27 -20.26 -25.34 23.43
C SER A 27 -19.22 -26.22 24.11
N SER A 28 -19.63 -27.09 25.04
CA SER A 28 -18.79 -28.10 25.72
C SER A 28 -18.45 -29.32 24.85
N ASN A 29 -18.96 -29.40 23.61
CA ASN A 29 -18.67 -30.53 22.70
C ASN A 29 -17.37 -30.33 21.88
N ASP A 30 -16.74 -29.17 21.96
CA ASP A 30 -15.47 -28.89 21.27
C ASP A 30 -14.32 -29.45 22.11
N GLY A 31 -13.99 -30.72 21.86
CA GLY A 31 -12.99 -31.46 22.62
C GLY A 31 -11.64 -30.75 22.71
N LYS A 32 -11.09 -30.63 23.92
CA LYS A 32 -9.70 -30.28 24.28
C LYS A 32 -9.08 -28.99 23.72
N SER A 33 -9.70 -28.28 22.78
CA SER A 33 -9.28 -26.94 22.34
C SER A 33 -10.37 -25.93 22.70
N MET A 34 -10.28 -25.42 23.92
CA MET A 34 -11.38 -24.69 24.58
C MET A 34 -11.78 -23.34 23.94
N HIS A 35 -11.10 -22.86 22.91
CA HIS A 35 -11.28 -21.51 22.32
C HIS A 35 -11.33 -21.52 20.78
N LYS A 36 -11.72 -22.60 20.10
CA LYS A 36 -11.66 -22.62 18.61
C LYS A 36 -12.99 -22.46 17.88
N SER A 37 -14.09 -22.37 18.62
CA SER A 37 -15.36 -21.91 18.06
C SER A 37 -15.61 -20.46 18.49
N LEU A 38 -16.03 -19.63 17.53
CA LEU A 38 -16.20 -18.18 17.70
C LEU A 38 -17.01 -17.82 18.97
N ASN A 39 -17.99 -18.65 19.35
CA ASN A 39 -18.82 -18.41 20.54
C ASN A 39 -18.19 -18.93 21.86
N GLY A 40 -17.34 -19.95 21.79
CA GLY A 40 -16.58 -20.48 22.94
C GLY A 40 -15.48 -19.51 23.40
N GLU A 41 -14.81 -18.87 22.43
CA GLU A 41 -13.81 -17.82 22.63
C GLU A 41 -14.33 -16.67 23.51
N PHE A 42 -15.49 -16.12 23.17
CA PHE A 42 -16.06 -15.00 23.90
C PHE A 42 -16.51 -15.37 25.31
N THR A 43 -17.10 -16.55 25.49
CA THR A 43 -17.51 -17.01 26.82
C THR A 43 -16.30 -17.21 27.72
N PHE A 44 -15.23 -17.76 27.16
CA PHE A 44 -13.96 -17.93 27.85
C PHE A 44 -13.35 -16.60 28.29
N TYR A 45 -13.30 -15.62 27.38
CA TYR A 45 -12.87 -14.26 27.67
C TYR A 45 -13.64 -13.63 28.84
N GLN A 46 -14.97 -13.76 28.85
CA GLN A 46 -15.80 -13.20 29.93
C GLN A 46 -15.53 -13.87 31.27
N MET A 47 -15.35 -15.19 31.29
CA MET A 47 -15.02 -15.92 32.50
C MET A 47 -13.64 -15.51 33.05
N LEU A 48 -12.64 -15.34 32.16
CA LEU A 48 -11.30 -14.91 32.51
C LEU A 48 -11.28 -13.47 33.05
N ILE A 49 -11.97 -12.53 32.40
CA ILE A 49 -12.10 -11.15 32.89
C ILE A 49 -12.81 -11.10 34.24
N GLY A 50 -13.83 -11.93 34.43
CA GLY A 50 -14.48 -12.11 35.72
C GLY A 50 -13.47 -12.40 36.83
N GLN A 51 -12.59 -13.38 36.61
CA GLN A 51 -11.55 -13.73 37.58
C GLN A 51 -10.53 -12.60 37.80
N ILE A 52 -10.18 -11.82 36.77
CA ILE A 52 -9.28 -10.66 36.92
C ILE A 52 -9.85 -9.63 37.90
N PHE A 53 -11.15 -9.35 37.85
CA PHE A 53 -11.78 -8.41 38.78
C PHE A 53 -12.03 -8.99 40.18
N ASP A 54 -12.00 -10.32 40.31
CA ASP A 54 -12.09 -11.02 41.60
C ASP A 54 -10.72 -11.17 42.30
N GLU A 55 -9.61 -11.12 41.54
CA GLU A 55 -8.24 -11.17 42.09
C GLU A 55 -7.94 -9.94 42.97
N LYS A 56 -7.62 -10.17 44.25
CA LYS A 56 -7.40 -9.14 45.26
C LYS A 56 -6.17 -8.25 45.02
N GLN A 57 -5.28 -8.56 44.08
CA GLN A 57 -3.90 -8.04 44.06
C GLN A 57 -3.45 -7.24 42.83
N SER A 58 -4.05 -7.32 41.64
CA SER A 58 -3.33 -6.88 40.41
C SER A 58 -3.67 -5.49 39.83
N LEU A 59 -4.82 -4.88 40.16
CA LEU A 59 -5.17 -3.55 39.63
C LEU A 59 -4.93 -2.46 40.67
N ALA A 60 -3.94 -1.60 40.39
CA ALA A 60 -3.49 -0.51 41.24
C ALA A 60 -4.67 0.21 41.93
N ASN A 61 -4.62 0.28 43.27
CA ASN A 61 -5.61 0.91 44.13
C ASN A 61 -5.81 2.43 43.92
N LYS A 62 -5.26 3.02 42.85
CA LYS A 62 -5.47 4.42 42.54
C LYS A 62 -6.78 4.59 41.78
N LYS A 63 -7.72 5.30 42.41
CA LYS A 63 -8.89 5.86 41.72
C LYS A 63 -8.39 6.75 40.59
N ASN A 64 -8.58 6.32 39.35
CA ASN A 64 -8.34 7.17 38.18
C ASN A 64 -9.48 8.19 38.11
N SER A 65 -9.15 9.47 37.90
CA SER A 65 -10.14 10.51 37.62
C SER A 65 -10.86 10.16 36.31
N LEU A 66 -12.15 9.82 36.40
CA LEU A 66 -12.93 9.49 35.21
C LEU A 66 -13.06 10.71 34.29
N VAL A 67 -13.08 11.92 34.87
CA VAL A 67 -13.11 13.18 34.10
C VAL A 67 -11.84 13.37 33.27
N GLU A 68 -10.66 13.09 33.83
CA GLU A 68 -9.38 13.23 33.11
C GLU A 68 -9.23 12.17 32.02
N TYR A 69 -9.72 10.95 32.29
CA TYR A 69 -9.59 9.83 31.39
C TYR A 69 -10.54 9.94 30.19
N PHE A 70 -11.84 10.15 30.43
CA PHE A 70 -12.85 10.12 29.38
C PHE A 70 -13.05 11.46 28.67
N LYS A 71 -12.54 12.57 29.23
CA LYS A 71 -12.63 13.93 28.67
C LYS A 71 -14.01 14.23 28.05
N PRO A 72 -15.11 14.11 28.83
CA PRO A 72 -16.46 14.24 28.30
C PRO A 72 -16.68 15.61 27.65
N THR A 73 -17.26 15.60 26.45
CA THR A 73 -17.57 16.80 25.66
C THR A 73 -18.86 17.48 26.12
N GLU A 74 -19.83 16.71 26.62
CA GLU A 74 -21.09 17.25 27.14
C GLU A 74 -20.93 17.81 28.56
N LYS A 75 -21.52 19.00 28.78
CA LYS A 75 -21.46 19.70 30.08
C LYS A 75 -22.19 18.95 31.21
N SER A 76 -23.27 18.24 30.87
CA SER A 76 -24.03 17.34 31.75
C SER A 76 -23.17 16.17 32.24
N ASP A 77 -22.55 15.45 31.31
CA ASP A 77 -21.71 14.29 31.61
C ASP A 77 -20.46 14.68 32.39
N LYS A 78 -19.83 15.80 32.03
CA LYS A 78 -18.69 16.35 32.79
C LYS A 78 -19.05 16.64 34.24
N LYS A 79 -20.23 17.22 34.50
CA LYS A 79 -20.70 17.51 35.86
C LYS A 79 -20.94 16.23 36.66
N ILE A 80 -21.58 15.23 36.04
CA ILE A 80 -21.88 13.94 36.69
C ILE A 80 -20.59 13.16 36.99
N MET A 81 -19.63 13.15 36.07
CA MET A 81 -18.33 12.52 36.31
C MET A 81 -17.53 13.25 37.40
N MET A 82 -17.56 14.58 37.47
CA MET A 82 -16.96 15.33 38.58
C MET A 82 -17.63 15.00 39.93
N GLU A 83 -18.96 14.85 39.94
CA GLU A 83 -19.70 14.41 41.12
C GLU A 83 -19.27 13.00 41.54
N PHE A 84 -19.11 12.08 40.60
CA PHE A 84 -18.58 10.75 40.88
C PHE A 84 -17.14 10.82 41.41
N ASP A 85 -16.25 11.57 40.78
CA ASP A 85 -14.85 11.69 41.20
C ASP A 85 -14.72 12.29 42.60
N THR A 86 -15.62 13.19 43.01
CA THR A 86 -15.59 13.86 44.33
C THR A 86 -16.38 13.15 45.42
N ALA A 87 -17.56 12.60 45.11
CA ALA A 87 -18.51 12.08 46.09
C ALA A 87 -18.60 10.54 46.14
N TYR A 88 -17.99 9.81 45.20
CA TYR A 88 -17.98 8.35 45.21
C TYR A 88 -17.24 7.80 46.43
N LYS A 89 -17.87 6.83 47.09
CA LYS A 89 -17.29 6.01 48.15
C LYS A 89 -17.52 4.53 47.86
N PRO A 90 -16.57 3.63 48.18
CA PRO A 90 -16.70 2.20 47.94
C PRO A 90 -17.96 1.56 48.54
N GLU A 91 -18.51 2.10 49.64
CA GLU A 91 -19.73 1.59 50.28
C GLU A 91 -21.02 1.99 49.55
N LYS A 92 -20.95 2.84 48.52
CA LYS A 92 -22.10 3.24 47.69
C LYS A 92 -21.97 2.82 46.23
N ALA A 93 -21.15 1.82 45.92
CA ALA A 93 -20.89 1.37 44.56
C ALA A 93 -22.15 0.92 43.82
N ILE A 94 -22.99 0.06 44.41
CA ILE A 94 -24.25 -0.39 43.78
C ILE A 94 -25.23 0.78 43.60
N HIS A 95 -25.30 1.71 44.56
CA HIS A 95 -26.10 2.92 44.44
C HIS A 95 -25.66 3.77 43.23
N TRP A 96 -24.36 3.98 43.04
CA TRP A 96 -23.83 4.72 41.90
C TRP A 96 -24.02 3.97 40.58
N TYR A 97 -23.91 2.64 40.59
CA TYR A 97 -24.14 1.81 39.41
C TYR A 97 -25.59 1.88 38.95
N THR A 98 -26.54 1.72 39.88
CA THR A 98 -27.98 1.74 39.58
C THR A 98 -28.52 3.13 39.27
N ARG A 99 -27.80 4.21 39.60
CA ARG A 99 -28.18 5.58 39.26
C ARG A 99 -28.04 5.80 37.75
N GLU A 100 -29.15 6.14 37.07
CA GLU A 100 -29.14 6.47 35.63
C GLU A 100 -28.25 7.68 35.33
N THR A 101 -26.98 7.41 35.00
CA THR A 101 -25.92 8.40 34.79
C THR A 101 -25.03 8.00 33.61
N CYS A 102 -24.21 8.93 33.13
CA CYS A 102 -23.21 8.64 32.10
C CYS A 102 -22.23 7.53 32.52
N VAL A 103 -21.95 7.38 33.82
CA VAL A 103 -21.10 6.32 34.38
C VAL A 103 -21.65 4.93 34.08
N TYR A 104 -22.94 4.68 34.37
CA TYR A 104 -23.61 3.42 34.05
C TYR A 104 -23.56 3.12 32.55
N LYS A 105 -23.87 4.13 31.71
CA LYS A 105 -23.90 3.96 30.25
C LYS A 105 -22.53 3.60 29.69
N ILE A 106 -21.47 4.31 30.10
CA ILE A 106 -20.12 4.09 29.61
C ILE A 106 -19.60 2.73 30.08
N LEU A 107 -19.79 2.39 31.36
CA LEU A 107 -19.35 1.10 31.90
C LEU A 107 -20.03 -0.07 31.18
N ASN A 108 -21.36 -0.07 31.08
CA ASN A 108 -22.06 -1.17 30.41
C ASN A 108 -21.77 -1.21 28.90
N LYS A 109 -21.59 -0.07 28.23
CA LYS A 109 -21.13 -0.04 26.84
C LYS A 109 -19.72 -0.62 26.71
N ALA A 110 -18.80 -0.30 27.63
CA ALA A 110 -17.45 -0.81 27.63
C ALA A 110 -17.41 -2.33 27.86
N LEU A 111 -18.15 -2.84 28.85
CA LEU A 111 -18.27 -4.28 29.13
C LEU A 111 -18.88 -5.04 27.93
N ARG A 112 -19.95 -4.51 27.32
CA ARG A 112 -20.57 -5.09 26.11
C ARG A 112 -19.66 -5.07 24.88
N THR A 113 -18.89 -4.01 24.69
CA THR A 113 -17.96 -3.87 23.56
C THR A 113 -16.58 -4.45 23.83
N GLN A 114 -16.36 -5.01 25.03
CA GLN A 114 -15.08 -5.60 25.45
C GLN A 114 -13.90 -4.64 25.27
N ASN A 115 -14.15 -3.35 25.47
CA ASN A 115 -13.14 -2.33 25.29
C ASN A 115 -12.33 -2.18 26.58
N MET A 116 -11.20 -2.90 26.65
CA MET A 116 -10.36 -2.95 27.85
C MET A 116 -9.84 -1.58 28.29
N ASP A 117 -9.49 -0.69 27.35
CA ASP A 117 -9.07 0.68 27.68
C ASP A 117 -10.16 1.43 28.44
N LYS A 118 -11.43 1.20 28.11
CA LYS A 118 -12.55 1.81 28.82
C LYS A 118 -12.95 1.06 30.08
N ILE A 119 -12.69 -0.25 30.16
CA ILE A 119 -13.01 -1.06 31.35
C ILE A 119 -11.97 -0.82 32.46
N PHE A 120 -10.68 -0.77 32.14
CA PHE A 120 -9.60 -0.62 33.13
C PHE A 120 -9.75 0.59 34.08
N PRO A 121 -10.15 1.79 33.62
CA PRO A 121 -10.45 2.92 34.49
C PRO A 121 -11.55 2.64 35.51
N PHE A 122 -12.49 1.75 35.18
CA PHE A 122 -13.56 1.33 36.08
C PHE A 122 -13.19 0.13 36.96
N ALA A 123 -11.99 -0.46 36.82
CA ALA A 123 -11.60 -1.64 37.59
C ALA A 123 -11.82 -1.51 39.11
N PRO A 124 -11.43 -0.39 39.78
CA PRO A 124 -11.71 -0.22 41.20
C PRO A 124 -13.22 -0.17 41.51
N PHE A 125 -14.00 0.48 40.62
CA PHE A 125 -15.45 0.59 40.78
C PHE A 125 -16.15 -0.76 40.60
N ILE A 126 -15.77 -1.55 39.59
CA ILE A 126 -16.29 -2.91 39.36
C ILE A 126 -15.99 -3.81 40.58
N ARG A 127 -14.77 -3.74 41.11
CA ARG A 127 -14.38 -4.49 42.32
C ARG A 127 -15.22 -4.11 43.53
N ASP A 128 -15.49 -2.82 43.73
CA ASP A 128 -16.32 -2.35 44.84
C ASP A 128 -17.79 -2.81 44.69
N ILE A 129 -18.33 -2.86 43.45
CA ILE A 129 -19.64 -3.46 43.16
C ILE A 129 -19.64 -4.96 43.51
N ASN A 130 -18.64 -5.72 43.03
CA ASN A 130 -18.53 -7.16 43.29
C ASN A 130 -18.42 -7.45 44.80
N LYS A 131 -17.66 -6.63 45.54
CA LYS A 131 -17.53 -6.76 46.99
C LYS A 131 -18.87 -6.53 47.70
N GLN A 132 -19.60 -5.47 47.36
CA GLN A 132 -20.93 -5.22 47.95
C GLN A 132 -21.92 -6.34 47.63
N LEU A 133 -21.94 -6.83 46.38
CA LEU A 133 -22.77 -7.96 46.00
C LEU A 133 -22.42 -9.23 46.79
N SER A 134 -21.13 -9.47 47.01
CA SER A 134 -20.65 -10.61 47.80
C SER A 134 -21.09 -10.55 49.26
N ASP A 135 -20.98 -9.37 49.88
CA ASP A 135 -21.38 -9.15 51.26
C ASP A 135 -22.90 -9.26 51.41
N GLU A 136 -23.67 -8.67 50.48
CA GLU A 136 -25.13 -8.74 50.51
C GLU A 136 -25.66 -10.14 50.20
N HIS A 137 -25.01 -10.88 49.29
CA HIS A 137 -25.37 -12.26 48.99
C HIS A 137 -25.29 -13.14 50.24
N LYS A 138 -24.23 -13.01 51.05
CA LYS A 138 -24.11 -13.76 52.32
C LYS A 138 -25.27 -13.47 53.27
N LEU A 139 -25.59 -12.19 53.46
CA LEU A 139 -26.73 -11.77 54.29
C LEU A 139 -28.06 -12.30 53.76
N TRP A 140 -28.21 -12.34 52.43
CA TRP A 140 -29.43 -12.82 51.79
C TRP A 140 -29.59 -14.34 51.93
N VAL A 141 -28.50 -15.11 51.77
CA VAL A 141 -28.47 -16.56 52.00
C VAL A 141 -28.88 -16.91 53.43
N GLU A 142 -28.42 -16.16 54.43
CA GLU A 142 -28.77 -16.36 55.83
C GLU A 142 -30.26 -16.09 56.13
N LYS A 143 -30.85 -15.11 55.44
CA LYS A 143 -32.26 -14.71 55.63
C LYS A 143 -33.25 -15.66 54.94
N GLN A 144 -32.84 -16.36 53.88
CA GLN A 144 -33.74 -17.17 53.06
C GLN A 144 -33.90 -18.60 53.62
N LYS A 145 -35.16 -19.07 53.70
CA LYS A 145 -35.48 -20.44 54.15
C LYS A 145 -35.26 -21.49 53.07
N THR A 146 -35.46 -21.12 51.80
CA THR A 146 -35.27 -21.98 50.63
C THR A 146 -33.98 -21.60 49.92
N SER A 147 -33.21 -22.60 49.49
CA SER A 147 -31.96 -22.37 48.75
C SER A 147 -32.21 -22.05 47.28
N SER A 148 -33.29 -22.56 46.67
CA SER A 148 -33.61 -22.28 45.27
C SER A 148 -34.59 -21.11 45.10
N ILE A 149 -34.27 -20.22 44.16
CA ILE A 149 -35.10 -19.07 43.76
C ILE A 149 -35.19 -19.06 42.23
N THR A 150 -36.30 -18.58 41.70
CA THR A 150 -36.44 -18.28 40.26
C THR A 150 -36.56 -16.78 40.06
N VAL A 151 -35.74 -16.24 39.16
CA VAL A 151 -35.76 -14.83 38.77
C VAL A 151 -35.98 -14.69 37.28
N HIS A 152 -36.53 -13.55 36.89
CA HIS A 152 -37.04 -13.30 35.56
C HIS A 152 -36.47 -12.01 34.98
N ARG A 153 -36.23 -11.99 33.67
CA ARG A 153 -35.86 -10.78 32.93
C ARG A 153 -36.51 -10.78 31.56
N GLY A 154 -37.34 -9.78 31.31
CA GLY A 154 -37.85 -9.50 29.95
C GLY A 154 -36.92 -8.55 29.21
N GLN A 155 -36.80 -8.69 27.90
CA GLN A 155 -36.12 -7.70 27.04
C GLN A 155 -36.33 -7.98 25.54
N LEU A 156 -35.87 -7.05 24.69
CA LEU A 156 -35.65 -7.30 23.26
C LEU A 156 -34.36 -8.10 23.02
N ILE A 157 -34.36 -8.88 21.94
CA ILE A 157 -33.25 -9.69 21.46
C ILE A 157 -33.34 -9.83 19.94
N SER A 158 -32.22 -10.05 19.24
CA SER A 158 -32.26 -10.32 17.79
C SER A 158 -32.77 -11.73 17.48
N LYS A 159 -33.39 -11.90 16.31
CA LYS A 159 -33.85 -13.22 15.84
C LYS A 159 -32.68 -14.22 15.66
N ASP A 160 -31.50 -13.72 15.31
CA ASP A 160 -30.28 -14.52 15.18
C ASP A 160 -29.81 -15.05 16.54
N GLU A 161 -29.79 -14.20 17.57
CA GLU A 161 -29.44 -14.63 18.94
C GLU A 161 -30.44 -15.66 19.50
N VAL A 162 -31.74 -15.53 19.20
CA VAL A 162 -32.73 -16.55 19.58
C VAL A 162 -32.44 -17.88 18.88
N THR A 163 -32.07 -17.85 17.60
CA THR A 163 -31.69 -19.05 16.85
C THR A 163 -30.45 -19.69 17.44
N LEU A 164 -29.47 -18.87 17.85
CA LEU A 164 -28.26 -19.32 18.52
C LEU A 164 -28.54 -19.96 19.89
N LEU A 165 -29.42 -19.37 20.69
CA LEU A 165 -29.84 -19.96 21.98
C LEU A 165 -30.51 -21.32 21.79
N LYS A 166 -31.30 -21.50 20.72
CA LYS A 166 -31.93 -22.79 20.41
C LYS A 166 -30.94 -23.85 19.94
N SER A 167 -30.01 -23.49 19.06
CA SER A 167 -29.03 -24.45 18.52
C SER A 167 -28.04 -24.93 19.58
N ASN A 168 -27.95 -24.23 20.71
CA ASN A 168 -27.01 -24.48 21.79
C ASN A 168 -27.71 -24.83 23.12
N GLN A 169 -28.83 -25.56 23.07
CA GLN A 169 -29.39 -26.14 24.30
C GLN A 169 -28.41 -27.12 24.95
N GLY A 170 -28.34 -27.12 26.27
CA GLY A 170 -27.37 -27.85 27.07
C GLY A 170 -26.03 -27.14 27.23
N GLN A 171 -25.78 -26.03 26.55
CA GLN A 171 -24.50 -25.32 26.55
C GLN A 171 -24.43 -24.20 27.60
N LEU A 172 -23.22 -23.69 27.87
CA LEU A 172 -23.02 -22.60 28.83
C LEU A 172 -23.28 -21.24 28.16
N LEU A 173 -23.74 -20.27 28.94
CA LEU A 173 -24.06 -18.91 28.52
C LEU A 173 -23.48 -17.96 29.55
N SER A 174 -22.62 -17.03 29.14
CA SER A 174 -22.15 -15.95 30.00
C SER A 174 -22.75 -14.62 29.57
N THR A 175 -22.87 -13.71 30.54
CA THR A 175 -23.37 -12.35 30.32
C THR A 175 -22.23 -11.34 30.27
N ASN A 176 -22.28 -10.45 29.29
CA ASN A 176 -21.25 -9.43 29.05
C ASN A 176 -21.39 -8.19 29.94
N SER A 177 -22.28 -8.20 30.93
CA SER A 177 -22.51 -7.11 31.88
C SER A 177 -23.16 -7.66 33.16
N PHE A 178 -23.31 -6.83 34.18
CA PHE A 178 -24.18 -7.19 35.31
C PHE A 178 -25.60 -7.47 34.80
N LEU A 179 -26.23 -8.52 35.32
CA LEU A 179 -27.56 -8.92 34.89
C LEU A 179 -28.59 -8.52 35.95
N SER A 180 -29.42 -7.53 35.63
CA SER A 180 -30.53 -7.10 36.48
C SER A 180 -31.76 -7.96 36.20
N THR A 181 -32.37 -8.50 37.24
CA THR A 181 -33.50 -9.43 37.17
C THR A 181 -34.52 -9.13 38.27
N SER A 182 -35.69 -9.78 38.24
CA SER A 182 -36.70 -9.64 39.28
C SER A 182 -37.28 -10.99 39.68
N THR A 183 -37.60 -11.16 40.96
CA THR A 183 -38.40 -12.32 41.42
C THR A 183 -39.84 -12.23 40.93
N ASN A 184 -40.32 -11.05 40.54
CA ASN A 184 -41.67 -10.83 40.03
C ASN A 184 -41.73 -11.04 38.50
N LYS A 185 -42.35 -12.14 38.08
CA LYS A 185 -42.54 -12.50 36.67
C LYS A 185 -43.38 -11.50 35.88
N GLU A 186 -44.41 -10.91 36.50
CA GLU A 186 -45.31 -9.94 35.84
C GLU A 186 -44.57 -8.66 35.46
N LYS A 187 -43.71 -8.15 36.35
CA LYS A 187 -42.85 -6.99 36.05
C LYS A 187 -41.88 -7.26 34.91
N ALA A 188 -41.29 -8.46 34.88
CA ALA A 188 -40.42 -8.86 33.78
C ALA A 188 -41.17 -8.95 32.45
N LEU A 189 -42.41 -9.48 32.46
CA LEU A 189 -43.28 -9.52 31.28
C LEU A 189 -43.70 -8.12 30.81
N GLU A 190 -44.03 -7.21 31.73
CA GLU A 190 -44.33 -5.81 31.41
C GLU A 190 -43.12 -5.15 30.74
N PHE A 191 -41.92 -5.37 31.29
CA PHE A 191 -40.69 -4.85 30.71
C PHE A 191 -40.45 -5.40 29.29
N ALA A 192 -40.63 -6.71 29.05
CA ALA A 192 -40.53 -7.30 27.71
C ALA A 192 -41.51 -6.69 26.71
N LYS A 193 -42.74 -6.37 27.14
CA LYS A 193 -43.83 -5.86 26.28
C LYS A 193 -43.80 -4.35 26.09
N SER A 194 -43.15 -3.60 26.99
CA SER A 194 -43.12 -2.12 27.01
C SER A 194 -42.04 -1.48 26.13
N GLN A 195 -41.02 -2.24 25.70
CA GLN A 195 -40.01 -1.77 24.75
C GLN A 195 -40.59 -1.74 23.32
N SER A 196 -40.11 -0.82 22.46
CA SER A 196 -40.59 -0.57 21.08
C SER A 196 -40.99 -1.85 20.32
N PRO A 197 -42.06 -1.83 19.49
CA PRO A 197 -42.64 -3.04 18.93
C PRO A 197 -41.60 -3.86 18.14
N PRO A 198 -41.65 -5.21 18.22
CA PRO A 198 -40.80 -6.09 17.42
C PRO A 198 -40.79 -5.66 15.96
N ASN A 199 -39.62 -5.61 15.34
CA ASN A 199 -39.45 -5.29 13.93
C ASN A 199 -38.91 -6.52 13.18
N ASP A 200 -38.51 -6.35 11.91
CA ASP A 200 -38.01 -7.47 11.12
C ASP A 200 -36.73 -8.11 11.69
N GLU A 201 -35.96 -7.40 12.51
CA GLU A 201 -34.69 -7.87 13.10
C GLU A 201 -34.79 -8.33 14.57
N LEU A 202 -35.74 -7.78 15.35
CA LEU A 202 -35.82 -7.96 16.80
C LEU A 202 -37.12 -8.64 17.24
N THR A 203 -37.02 -9.37 18.34
CA THR A 203 -38.14 -10.06 19.00
C THR A 203 -38.03 -9.92 20.52
N THR A 204 -39.10 -10.25 21.24
CA THR A 204 -39.16 -10.21 22.71
C THR A 204 -38.83 -11.56 23.30
N ILE A 205 -38.02 -11.57 24.35
CA ILE A 205 -37.67 -12.78 25.11
C ILE A 205 -37.87 -12.56 26.61
N LEU A 206 -38.33 -13.61 27.29
CA LEU A 206 -38.32 -13.74 28.73
C LEU A 206 -37.26 -14.77 29.13
N LEU A 207 -36.31 -14.35 29.95
CA LEU A 207 -35.37 -15.25 30.63
C LEU A 207 -35.98 -15.68 31.95
N GLU A 208 -36.09 -16.99 32.15
CA GLU A 208 -36.49 -17.61 33.42
C GLU A 208 -35.25 -18.33 33.97
N ILE A 209 -34.67 -17.78 35.04
CA ILE A 209 -33.38 -18.22 35.58
C ILE A 209 -33.62 -18.91 36.91
N GLN A 210 -33.33 -20.20 36.96
CA GLN A 210 -33.31 -20.98 38.20
C GLN A 210 -31.94 -20.85 38.87
N THR A 211 -31.95 -20.58 40.17
CA THR A 211 -30.72 -20.42 40.95
C THR A 211 -30.76 -21.25 42.22
N ASP A 212 -29.58 -21.63 42.72
CA ASP A 212 -29.39 -22.16 44.07
C ASP A 212 -28.42 -21.23 44.82
N LEU A 213 -28.94 -20.47 45.77
CA LEU A 213 -28.22 -19.52 46.61
C LEU A 213 -26.98 -20.11 47.28
N LYS A 214 -26.95 -21.43 47.57
CA LYS A 214 -25.83 -22.06 48.27
C LYS A 214 -24.78 -22.68 47.35
N ALA A 215 -25.13 -22.95 46.10
CA ALA A 215 -24.30 -23.72 45.18
C ALA A 215 -23.69 -22.90 44.05
N VAL A 216 -24.14 -21.66 43.82
CA VAL A 216 -23.67 -20.83 42.70
C VAL A 216 -22.17 -20.52 42.73
N THR A 217 -21.57 -20.40 41.55
CA THR A 217 -20.17 -19.99 41.34
C THR A 217 -19.89 -18.56 41.78
N LYS A 218 -20.86 -17.66 41.60
CA LYS A 218 -20.69 -16.22 41.80
C LYS A 218 -21.87 -15.60 42.55
N PRO A 219 -21.64 -14.54 43.37
CA PRO A 219 -22.68 -13.90 44.16
C PRO A 219 -23.75 -13.19 43.32
N TYR A 220 -24.96 -13.16 43.84
CA TYR A 220 -26.07 -12.35 43.32
C TYR A 220 -27.00 -12.02 44.50
N ALA A 221 -27.60 -10.84 44.51
CA ALA A 221 -28.36 -10.42 45.68
C ALA A 221 -29.57 -9.55 45.30
N ASP A 222 -30.59 -9.55 46.17
CA ASP A 222 -31.59 -8.50 46.18
C ASP A 222 -30.93 -7.19 46.63
N ILE A 223 -30.87 -6.22 45.72
CA ILE A 223 -30.18 -4.95 45.94
C ILE A 223 -31.15 -3.79 46.21
N LYS A 224 -32.44 -4.06 46.48
CA LYS A 224 -33.47 -3.04 46.68
C LYS A 224 -33.08 -1.92 47.64
N HIS A 225 -32.38 -2.24 48.73
CA HIS A 225 -31.96 -1.26 49.74
C HIS A 225 -30.61 -0.57 49.42
N LEU A 226 -29.84 -1.10 48.47
CA LEU A 226 -28.57 -0.55 48.00
C LEU A 226 -28.75 0.28 46.71
N SER A 227 -29.81 0.02 45.95
CA SER A 227 -30.13 0.68 44.69
C SER A 227 -30.43 2.17 44.89
N ALA A 228 -30.13 2.99 43.87
CA ALA A 228 -30.61 4.37 43.80
C ALA A 228 -32.15 4.45 43.72
N PHE A 229 -32.81 3.36 43.35
CA PHE A 229 -34.25 3.25 43.21
C PHE A 229 -34.83 2.26 44.23
N SER A 230 -35.00 2.70 45.48
CA SER A 230 -35.43 1.84 46.59
C SER A 230 -36.82 1.19 46.46
N LYS A 231 -37.61 1.61 45.45
CA LYS A 231 -38.93 1.06 45.14
C LYS A 231 -38.87 -0.10 44.14
N GLU A 232 -37.77 -0.27 43.44
CA GLU A 232 -37.60 -1.32 42.43
C GLU A 232 -37.20 -2.65 43.10
N GLU A 233 -37.80 -3.74 42.64
CA GLU A 233 -37.44 -5.09 43.07
C GLU A 233 -36.42 -5.63 42.08
N GLU A 234 -35.16 -5.55 42.48
CA GLU A 234 -34.02 -5.84 41.62
C GLU A 234 -33.11 -6.86 42.29
N VAL A 235 -32.95 -8.01 41.63
CA VAL A 235 -31.92 -8.99 41.92
C VAL A 235 -30.81 -8.80 40.89
N LEU A 236 -29.63 -8.39 41.36
CA LEU A 236 -28.48 -8.12 40.51
C LEU A 236 -27.49 -9.28 40.59
N PHE A 237 -27.20 -9.88 39.43
CA PHE A 237 -26.10 -10.84 39.31
C PHE A 237 -24.79 -10.12 39.08
N MET A 238 -23.75 -10.64 39.71
CA MET A 238 -22.39 -10.22 39.45
C MET A 238 -22.04 -10.38 37.96
N PHE A 239 -21.25 -9.45 37.44
CA PHE A 239 -20.68 -9.55 36.10
C PHE A 239 -20.00 -10.91 35.90
N SER A 240 -20.06 -11.47 34.68
CA SER A 240 -19.49 -12.78 34.30
C SER A 240 -20.07 -13.99 35.04
N MET A 241 -21.34 -13.88 35.48
CA MET A 241 -22.15 -15.03 35.88
C MET A 241 -22.37 -15.95 34.67
N VAL A 242 -22.27 -17.25 34.90
CA VAL A 242 -22.47 -18.28 33.88
C VAL A 242 -23.74 -19.07 34.15
N PHE A 243 -24.49 -19.32 33.09
CA PHE A 243 -25.75 -20.04 33.09
C PHE A 243 -25.70 -21.22 32.12
N ARG A 244 -26.46 -22.27 32.37
CA ARG A 244 -26.70 -23.34 31.41
C ARG A 244 -28.03 -23.11 30.71
N ILE A 245 -28.04 -23.24 29.38
CA ILE A 245 -29.26 -23.12 28.59
C ILE A 245 -30.00 -24.45 28.66
N GLU A 246 -31.10 -24.53 29.41
CA GLU A 246 -31.87 -25.78 29.48
C GLU A 246 -32.84 -25.93 28.31
N ASN A 247 -33.60 -24.88 28.02
CA ASN A 247 -34.61 -24.93 26.98
C ASN A 247 -34.91 -23.53 26.45
N VAL A 248 -35.14 -23.43 25.14
CA VAL A 248 -35.62 -22.21 24.49
C VAL A 248 -36.82 -22.57 23.61
N CYS A 249 -37.99 -22.05 23.97
CA CYS A 249 -39.26 -22.29 23.27
C CYS A 249 -40.04 -20.99 23.05
N PHE A 250 -41.05 -21.03 22.18
CA PHE A 250 -41.97 -19.90 22.02
C PHE A 250 -43.15 -20.07 22.98
N ASP A 251 -43.45 -19.03 23.76
CA ASP A 251 -44.62 -18.97 24.63
C ASP A 251 -45.79 -18.34 23.84
N GLU A 252 -46.73 -19.18 23.43
CA GLU A 252 -47.91 -18.78 22.66
C GLU A 252 -48.87 -17.88 23.45
N GLU A 253 -48.93 -18.03 24.78
CA GLU A 253 -49.83 -17.25 25.63
C GLU A 253 -49.37 -15.80 25.73
N ASN A 254 -48.05 -15.61 25.92
CA ASN A 254 -47.45 -14.29 26.03
C ASN A 254 -46.92 -13.71 24.72
N LYS A 255 -46.93 -14.50 23.64
CA LYS A 255 -46.42 -14.18 22.30
C LYS A 255 -44.96 -13.71 22.31
N LEU A 256 -44.10 -14.42 23.03
CA LEU A 256 -42.68 -14.12 23.17
C LEU A 256 -41.84 -15.38 23.29
N TRP A 257 -40.53 -15.27 23.09
CA TRP A 257 -39.60 -16.38 23.34
C TRP A 257 -39.38 -16.56 24.84
N LEU A 258 -39.33 -17.80 25.32
CA LEU A 258 -38.96 -18.17 26.68
C LEU A 258 -37.63 -18.92 26.65
N ALA A 259 -36.63 -18.42 27.37
CA ALA A 259 -35.38 -19.13 27.61
C ALA A 259 -35.26 -19.50 29.09
N LYS A 260 -35.23 -20.81 29.37
CA LYS A 260 -34.99 -21.37 30.70
C LYS A 260 -33.49 -21.58 30.90
N LEU A 261 -32.97 -20.93 31.93
CA LEU A 261 -31.56 -20.93 32.27
C LEU A 261 -31.37 -21.43 33.71
N VAL A 262 -30.26 -22.09 33.97
CA VAL A 262 -29.85 -22.50 35.33
C VAL A 262 -28.52 -21.84 35.66
N ALA A 263 -28.42 -21.13 36.78
CA ALA A 263 -27.16 -20.56 37.24
C ALA A 263 -26.18 -21.68 37.62
N CYS A 264 -24.99 -21.69 37.00
CA CYS A 264 -24.03 -22.77 37.19
C CYS A 264 -23.37 -22.73 38.57
N SER A 265 -23.17 -23.92 39.15
CA SER A 265 -22.44 -24.14 40.40
C SER A 265 -20.97 -24.46 40.14
N GLN A 266 -20.14 -24.41 41.19
CA GLN A 266 -18.73 -24.83 41.10
C GLN A 266 -18.58 -26.32 40.74
N THR A 267 -19.64 -27.10 40.89
CA THR A 267 -19.66 -28.52 40.53
C THR A 267 -20.03 -28.77 39.07
N ASP A 268 -20.44 -27.73 38.33
CA ASP A 268 -20.79 -27.83 36.93
C ASP A 268 -19.57 -28.31 36.10
N PRO A 269 -19.71 -29.38 35.29
CA PRO A 269 -18.60 -29.94 34.53
C PRO A 269 -17.92 -28.93 33.61
N GLY A 270 -18.67 -28.07 32.92
CA GLY A 270 -18.09 -27.11 31.99
C GLY A 270 -17.27 -26.01 32.69
N ILE A 271 -17.66 -25.63 33.90
CA ILE A 271 -16.89 -24.68 34.73
C ILE A 271 -15.61 -25.32 35.27
N LYS A 272 -15.66 -26.60 35.66
CA LYS A 272 -14.49 -27.36 36.13
C LYS A 272 -13.48 -27.58 35.01
N ASP A 273 -13.96 -27.98 33.84
CA ASP A 273 -13.13 -28.17 32.67
C ASP A 273 -12.40 -26.86 32.32
N PHE A 274 -13.14 -25.74 32.24
CA PHE A 274 -12.57 -24.40 32.04
C PHE A 274 -11.47 -24.05 33.04
N SER A 275 -11.75 -24.24 34.33
CA SER A 275 -10.79 -23.86 35.39
C SER A 275 -9.54 -24.73 35.31
N SER A 276 -9.71 -26.03 35.05
CA SER A 276 -8.60 -26.96 34.90
C SER A 276 -7.72 -26.65 33.69
N SER A 277 -8.27 -26.24 32.55
CA SER A 277 -7.43 -25.90 31.39
C SER A 277 -6.61 -24.64 31.62
N LEU A 278 -7.22 -23.62 32.22
CA LEU A 278 -6.54 -22.40 32.55
C LEU A 278 -5.41 -22.64 33.55
N ASP A 279 -5.67 -23.48 34.54
CA ASP A 279 -4.68 -23.83 35.55
C ASP A 279 -3.58 -24.72 34.94
N GLU A 280 -3.89 -25.67 34.05
CA GLU A 280 -2.87 -26.45 33.34
C GLU A 280 -1.96 -25.57 32.47
N GLU A 281 -2.53 -24.60 31.77
CA GLU A 281 -1.79 -23.76 30.83
C GLU A 281 -1.02 -22.64 31.54
N PHE A 282 -1.64 -22.03 32.55
CA PHE A 282 -1.14 -20.83 33.22
C PHE A 282 -0.94 -21.03 34.73
N ASP A 283 -0.60 -22.25 35.17
CA ASP A 283 -0.40 -22.59 36.59
C ASP A 283 0.46 -21.54 37.32
N GLY A 284 -0.07 -20.99 38.41
CA GLY A 284 0.60 -19.99 39.25
C GLY A 284 0.73 -18.58 38.68
N LEU A 285 0.19 -18.26 37.49
CA LEU A 285 0.20 -16.91 36.92
C LEU A 285 -1.04 -16.10 37.29
N SER A 286 -0.91 -14.77 37.37
CA SER A 286 -2.07 -13.90 37.43
C SER A 286 -2.95 -14.05 36.19
N ARG A 287 -4.27 -14.00 36.38
CA ARG A 287 -5.24 -14.03 35.26
C ARG A 287 -5.05 -12.86 34.31
N PHE A 288 -4.40 -11.80 34.77
CA PHE A 288 -4.02 -10.64 33.95
C PHE A 288 -3.04 -11.01 32.83
N ILE A 289 -2.07 -11.88 33.09
CA ILE A 289 -1.12 -12.36 32.08
C ILE A 289 -1.78 -13.37 31.15
N ALA A 290 -2.58 -14.28 31.71
CA ALA A 290 -3.35 -15.25 30.93
C ALA A 290 -4.24 -14.55 29.87
N LEU A 291 -4.78 -13.36 30.17
CA LEU A 291 -5.55 -12.57 29.20
C LEU A 291 -4.73 -12.16 27.97
N GLY A 292 -3.45 -11.81 28.14
CA GLY A 292 -2.58 -11.47 27.04
C GLY A 292 -2.33 -12.67 26.11
N TYR A 293 -2.10 -13.85 26.69
CA TYR A 293 -1.96 -15.09 25.92
C TYR A 293 -3.26 -15.53 25.27
N PHE A 294 -4.39 -15.31 25.94
CA PHE A 294 -5.70 -15.51 25.33
C PHE A 294 -5.85 -14.65 24.06
N PHE A 295 -5.45 -13.37 24.08
CA PHE A 295 -5.46 -12.55 22.86
C PHE A 295 -4.55 -13.09 21.75
N ILE A 296 -3.42 -13.73 22.09
CA ILE A 296 -2.55 -14.38 21.10
C ILE A 296 -3.26 -15.57 20.44
N GLU A 297 -3.87 -16.46 21.24
CA GLU A 297 -4.64 -17.61 20.73
C GLU A 297 -5.79 -17.16 19.83
N MET A 298 -6.39 -16.00 20.14
CA MET A 298 -7.43 -15.34 19.35
C MET A 298 -6.92 -14.64 18.08
N LEU A 299 -5.62 -14.71 17.78
CA LEU A 299 -4.95 -13.98 16.70
C LEU A 299 -5.13 -12.45 16.78
N GLN A 300 -5.49 -11.92 17.95
CA GLN A 300 -5.65 -10.50 18.23
C GLN A 300 -4.31 -9.89 18.66
N TYR A 301 -3.31 -10.00 17.78
CA TYR A 301 -1.92 -9.65 18.08
C TYR A 301 -1.72 -8.19 18.51
N ASP A 302 -2.46 -7.24 17.93
CA ASP A 302 -2.39 -5.83 18.34
C ASP A 302 -2.86 -5.63 19.78
N ARG A 303 -3.97 -6.28 20.17
CA ARG A 303 -4.49 -6.21 21.54
C ARG A 303 -3.58 -6.92 22.53
N ALA A 304 -3.00 -8.06 22.14
CA ALA A 304 -2.03 -8.77 22.95
C ALA A 304 -0.79 -7.90 23.22
N GLU A 305 -0.22 -7.28 22.17
CA GLU A 305 0.93 -6.38 22.28
C GLU A 305 0.63 -5.19 23.20
N GLU A 306 -0.47 -4.48 22.95
CA GLU A 306 -0.90 -3.35 23.77
C GLU A 306 -1.15 -3.77 25.23
N HIS A 307 -1.74 -4.94 25.46
CA HIS A 307 -2.01 -5.45 26.80
C HIS A 307 -0.72 -5.74 27.58
N PHE A 308 0.22 -6.50 26.98
CA PHE A 308 1.51 -6.77 27.63
C PHE A 308 2.35 -5.50 27.84
N GLN A 309 2.36 -4.59 26.86
CA GLN A 309 3.06 -3.32 26.99
C GLN A 309 2.45 -2.45 28.11
N ASN A 310 1.12 -2.42 28.23
CA ASN A 310 0.44 -1.71 29.31
C ASN A 310 0.80 -2.26 30.69
N ILE A 311 0.97 -3.59 30.84
CA ILE A 311 1.42 -4.20 32.11
C ILE A 311 2.79 -3.67 32.50
N ILE A 312 3.72 -3.64 31.53
CA ILE A 312 5.10 -3.21 31.72
C ILE A 312 5.17 -1.70 32.01
N ASP A 313 4.58 -0.87 31.14
CA ASP A 313 4.66 0.60 31.22
C ASP A 313 4.01 1.14 32.50
N LYS A 314 2.92 0.53 32.95
CA LYS A 314 2.20 0.93 34.16
C LYS A 314 2.74 0.25 35.43
N ASN A 315 3.78 -0.57 35.32
CA ASN A 315 4.36 -1.37 36.42
C ASN A 315 3.28 -2.11 37.23
N LEU A 316 2.37 -2.81 36.54
CA LEU A 316 1.27 -3.52 37.19
C LEU A 316 1.75 -4.77 37.95
N THR A 317 2.93 -5.30 37.60
CA THR A 317 3.62 -6.36 38.33
C THR A 317 5.07 -6.00 38.61
N LYS A 318 5.63 -6.58 39.67
CA LYS A 318 7.05 -6.53 40.03
C LYS A 318 7.66 -7.92 40.16
N ASP A 319 6.90 -8.96 39.83
CA ASP A 319 7.38 -10.34 39.87
C ASP A 319 8.18 -10.63 38.59
N ASP A 320 9.42 -11.09 38.76
CA ASP A 320 10.33 -11.38 37.65
C ASP A 320 9.77 -12.46 36.71
N LEU A 321 9.04 -13.45 37.24
CA LEU A 321 8.41 -14.51 36.45
C LEU A 321 7.29 -13.93 35.60
N GLU A 322 6.45 -13.08 36.19
CA GLU A 322 5.35 -12.41 35.48
C GLU A 322 5.85 -11.47 34.37
N LEU A 323 6.92 -10.72 34.64
CA LEU A 323 7.59 -9.89 33.64
C LEU A 323 8.18 -10.75 32.52
N ALA A 324 8.80 -11.89 32.85
CA ALA A 324 9.31 -12.83 31.85
C ALA A 324 8.19 -13.36 30.93
N TYR A 325 7.02 -13.68 31.48
CA TYR A 325 5.85 -14.07 30.67
C TYR A 325 5.35 -12.93 29.78
N CYS A 326 5.34 -11.67 30.25
CA CYS A 326 4.95 -10.53 29.41
C CYS A 326 5.91 -10.36 28.22
N TYR A 327 7.23 -10.38 28.47
CA TYR A 327 8.22 -10.27 27.40
C TYR A 327 8.21 -11.50 26.47
N HIS A 328 7.94 -12.70 26.97
CA HIS A 328 7.73 -13.88 26.14
C HIS A 328 6.50 -13.69 25.24
N GLY A 329 5.36 -13.24 25.78
CA GLY A 329 4.15 -12.95 25.02
C GLY A 329 4.41 -11.93 23.91
N LEU A 330 5.11 -10.84 24.21
CA LEU A 330 5.55 -9.84 23.22
C LEU A 330 6.49 -10.43 22.16
N ALA A 331 7.37 -11.37 22.52
CA ALA A 331 8.23 -12.06 21.57
C ALA A 331 7.43 -12.93 20.59
N GLN A 332 6.46 -13.69 21.10
CA GLN A 332 5.55 -14.51 20.31
C GLN A 332 4.73 -13.63 19.34
N VAL A 333 4.12 -12.56 19.83
CA VAL A 333 3.41 -11.59 18.99
C VAL A 333 4.31 -10.99 17.91
N SER A 334 5.55 -10.63 18.26
CA SER A 334 6.51 -10.07 17.31
C SER A 334 6.92 -11.08 16.23
N ASN A 335 7.02 -12.37 16.57
CA ASN A 335 7.28 -13.45 15.62
C ASN A 335 6.12 -13.60 14.63
N GLU A 336 4.88 -13.60 15.11
CA GLU A 336 3.67 -13.69 14.28
C GLU A 336 3.53 -12.47 13.33
N LYS A 337 3.94 -11.28 13.79
CA LYS A 337 4.01 -10.06 12.97
C LYS A 337 5.24 -10.01 12.04
N ALA A 338 6.05 -11.07 11.99
CA ALA A 338 7.31 -11.15 11.25
C ALA A 338 8.32 -10.02 11.59
N ASN A 339 8.24 -9.44 12.79
CA ASN A 339 9.17 -8.44 13.28
C ASN A 339 10.32 -9.11 14.07
N ASN A 340 11.23 -9.73 13.32
CA ASN A 340 12.32 -10.54 13.87
C ASN A 340 13.20 -9.76 14.87
N ARG A 341 13.36 -8.45 14.67
CA ARG A 341 14.19 -7.61 15.56
C ARG A 341 13.57 -7.50 16.96
N LEU A 342 12.28 -7.16 17.04
CA LEU A 342 11.58 -7.05 18.32
C LEU A 342 11.39 -8.43 18.96
N ALA A 343 11.11 -9.47 18.17
CA ALA A 343 11.00 -10.83 18.68
C ALA A 343 12.28 -11.28 19.41
N ILE A 344 13.45 -11.04 18.80
CA ILE A 344 14.74 -11.35 19.42
C ILE A 344 14.98 -10.50 20.67
N ALA A 345 14.64 -9.20 20.64
CA ALA A 345 14.83 -8.31 21.77
C ALA A 345 13.98 -8.76 22.98
N HIS A 346 12.67 -8.94 22.77
CA HIS A 346 11.73 -9.35 23.82
C HIS A 346 12.06 -10.74 24.36
N ALA A 347 12.42 -11.71 23.51
CA ALA A 347 12.77 -13.05 23.99
C ALA A 347 14.06 -13.06 24.82
N ASN A 348 15.04 -12.22 24.47
CA ASN A 348 16.25 -12.05 25.30
C ASN A 348 15.94 -11.35 26.62
N GLN A 349 15.05 -10.35 26.63
CA GLN A 349 14.60 -9.71 27.88
C GLN A 349 13.90 -10.71 28.80
N ALA A 350 13.02 -11.56 28.25
CA ALA A 350 12.39 -12.63 29.03
C ALA A 350 13.45 -13.59 29.64
N LEU A 351 14.46 -13.99 28.85
CA LEU A 351 15.55 -14.82 29.35
C LEU A 351 16.41 -14.10 30.40
N GLU A 352 16.59 -12.79 30.30
CA GLU A 352 17.33 -12.01 31.29
C GLU A 352 16.66 -12.09 32.67
N TYR A 353 15.34 -11.90 32.76
CA TYR A 353 14.60 -12.08 34.02
C TYR A 353 14.68 -13.52 34.56
N LEU A 354 14.60 -14.53 33.68
CA LEU A 354 14.63 -15.93 34.08
C LEU A 354 16.01 -16.42 34.52
N LEU A 355 17.08 -16.02 33.81
CA LEU A 355 18.44 -16.52 34.05
C LEU A 355 19.19 -15.73 35.12
N ASN A 356 18.86 -14.45 35.33
CA ASN A 356 19.43 -13.65 36.41
C ASN A 356 18.88 -14.05 37.79
N ASN A 357 17.75 -14.76 37.84
CA ASN A 357 17.13 -15.24 39.06
C ASN A 357 17.36 -16.76 39.23
N PRO A 358 18.20 -17.22 40.19
CA PRO A 358 18.56 -18.63 40.33
C PRO A 358 17.38 -19.57 40.59
N SER A 359 16.26 -19.08 41.14
CA SER A 359 15.06 -19.91 41.35
C SER A 359 14.26 -20.13 40.07
N LEU A 360 14.47 -19.31 39.04
CA LEU A 360 13.73 -19.33 37.78
C LEU A 360 14.56 -19.89 36.61
N SER A 361 15.86 -20.13 36.79
CA SER A 361 16.77 -20.54 35.71
C SER A 361 16.44 -21.91 35.10
N GLU A 362 15.76 -22.77 35.85
CA GLU A 362 15.26 -24.08 35.39
C GLU A 362 13.76 -24.07 35.04
N HIS A 363 13.13 -22.89 35.04
CA HIS A 363 11.70 -22.78 34.79
C HIS A 363 11.34 -23.15 33.34
N ARG A 364 10.18 -23.80 33.14
CA ARG A 364 9.69 -24.28 31.83
C ARG A 364 9.72 -23.21 30.73
N LEU A 365 9.52 -21.93 31.10
CA LEU A 365 9.49 -20.78 30.19
C LEU A 365 10.85 -20.55 29.48
N VAL A 366 11.98 -20.96 30.08
CA VAL A 366 13.31 -20.83 29.47
C VAL A 366 13.35 -21.56 28.12
N SER A 367 12.84 -22.79 28.07
CA SER A 367 12.75 -23.57 26.83
C SER A 367 11.83 -22.88 25.79
N SER A 368 10.73 -22.27 26.23
CA SER A 368 9.82 -21.53 25.36
C SER A 368 10.48 -20.27 24.78
N CYS A 369 11.20 -19.49 25.57
CA CYS A 369 11.94 -18.32 25.09
C CYS A 369 13.00 -18.70 24.04
N TYR A 370 13.72 -19.81 24.25
CA TYR A 370 14.65 -20.32 23.24
C TYR A 370 13.96 -20.79 21.96
N ASN A 371 12.73 -21.33 22.05
CA ASN A 371 11.92 -21.65 20.88
C ASN A 371 11.51 -20.39 20.11
N GLU A 372 11.11 -19.32 20.81
CA GLU A 372 10.79 -18.03 20.18
C GLU A 372 12.00 -17.40 19.50
N LEU A 373 13.18 -17.46 20.13
CA LEU A 373 14.45 -17.05 19.51
C LEU A 373 14.77 -17.89 18.28
N GLY A 374 14.61 -19.21 18.37
CA GLY A 374 14.82 -20.13 17.25
C GLY A 374 13.96 -19.75 16.05
N SER A 375 12.67 -19.51 16.28
CA SER A 375 11.72 -19.05 15.26
C SER A 375 12.14 -17.70 14.66
N ALA A 376 12.46 -16.72 15.50
CA ALA A 376 12.86 -15.38 15.06
C ALA A 376 14.14 -15.39 14.19
N TYR A 377 15.16 -16.15 14.60
CA TYR A 377 16.39 -16.32 13.82
C TYR A 377 16.15 -17.07 12.51
N THR A 378 15.21 -18.02 12.50
CA THR A 378 14.80 -18.73 11.28
C THR A 378 14.18 -17.79 10.28
N HIS A 379 13.27 -16.89 10.71
CA HIS A 379 12.71 -15.85 9.86
C HIS A 379 13.75 -14.83 9.39
N LYS A 380 14.77 -14.55 10.21
CA LYS A 380 15.93 -13.73 9.83
C LYS A 380 16.88 -14.44 8.84
N LYS A 381 16.69 -15.74 8.57
CA LYS A 381 17.58 -16.63 7.80
C LYS A 381 18.96 -16.84 8.43
N ASP A 382 19.08 -16.58 9.73
CA ASP A 382 20.27 -16.93 10.51
C ASP A 382 20.08 -18.32 11.12
N TYR A 383 20.25 -19.34 10.28
CA TYR A 383 19.96 -20.72 10.67
C TYR A 383 20.94 -21.27 11.71
N VAL A 384 22.16 -20.74 11.78
CA VAL A 384 23.15 -21.17 12.79
C VAL A 384 22.68 -20.77 14.18
N SER A 385 22.33 -19.50 14.36
CA SER A 385 21.78 -19.00 15.63
C SER A 385 20.46 -19.70 15.97
N ALA A 386 19.60 -19.95 14.98
CA ALA A 386 18.35 -20.67 15.18
C ALA A 386 18.57 -22.08 15.74
N LEU A 387 19.46 -22.87 15.13
CA LEU A 387 19.78 -24.23 15.59
C LEU A 387 20.46 -24.23 16.97
N GLN A 388 21.28 -23.22 17.29
CA GLN A 388 21.85 -23.07 18.62
C GLN A 388 20.77 -22.80 19.68
N CYS A 389 19.82 -21.91 19.40
CA CYS A 389 18.71 -21.64 20.30
C CYS A 389 17.82 -22.87 20.48
N LEU A 390 17.46 -23.56 19.39
CA LEU A 390 16.61 -24.76 19.46
C LEU A 390 17.31 -25.96 20.12
N SER A 391 18.63 -26.10 20.00
CA SER A 391 19.37 -27.12 20.75
C SER A 391 19.42 -26.80 22.25
N LYS A 392 19.58 -25.52 22.63
CA LYS A 392 19.42 -25.07 24.02
C LYS A 392 18.02 -25.28 24.55
N ALA A 393 16.99 -25.04 23.73
CA ALA A 393 15.62 -25.38 24.08
C ALA A 393 15.55 -26.87 24.40
N LEU A 394 15.98 -27.77 23.48
CA LEU A 394 15.97 -29.22 23.71
C LEU A 394 16.67 -29.65 25.01
N SER A 395 17.83 -29.08 25.35
CA SER A 395 18.57 -29.43 26.57
C SER A 395 17.92 -28.95 27.87
N THR A 396 17.01 -27.97 27.80
CA THR A 396 16.35 -27.36 28.97
C THR A 396 14.94 -27.91 29.23
N HIS A 397 14.50 -28.93 28.48
CA HIS A 397 13.20 -29.56 28.71
C HIS A 397 13.26 -30.45 29.96
N SER A 398 12.90 -29.90 31.12
CA SER A 398 12.49 -30.69 32.28
C SER A 398 11.09 -31.25 32.02
N ASP A 399 11.00 -32.45 31.43
CA ASP A 399 9.80 -33.29 31.28
C ASP A 399 8.55 -32.74 30.54
N ASN A 400 8.56 -31.50 30.03
CA ASN A 400 7.40 -30.94 29.32
C ASN A 400 7.33 -31.37 27.84
N ASN A 401 6.43 -32.32 27.55
CA ASN A 401 6.19 -32.83 26.20
C ASN A 401 5.66 -31.75 25.23
N LYS A 402 4.86 -30.77 25.67
CA LYS A 402 4.27 -29.73 24.78
C LYS A 402 5.36 -28.83 24.18
N ASN A 403 6.27 -28.33 25.01
CA ASN A 403 7.40 -27.51 24.56
C ASN A 403 8.37 -28.30 23.68
N LYS A 404 8.57 -29.59 24.00
CA LYS A 404 9.48 -30.45 23.23
C LYS A 404 8.96 -30.68 21.81
N VAL A 405 7.65 -30.90 21.69
CA VAL A 405 6.98 -31.00 20.39
C VAL A 405 7.09 -29.69 19.60
N LYS A 406 6.86 -28.52 20.23
CA LYS A 406 7.07 -27.21 19.57
C LYS A 406 8.51 -27.06 19.08
N THR A 407 9.49 -27.48 19.87
CA THR A 407 10.91 -27.43 19.51
C THR A 407 11.22 -28.33 18.30
N TYR A 408 10.68 -29.55 18.25
CA TYR A 408 10.83 -30.42 17.09
C TYR A 408 10.16 -29.85 15.84
N SER A 409 8.98 -29.24 15.97
CA SER A 409 8.32 -28.53 14.87
C SER A 409 9.19 -27.38 14.33
N ASN A 410 9.77 -26.56 15.22
CA ASN A 410 10.65 -25.47 14.82
C ASN A 410 11.92 -26.00 14.14
N LEU A 411 12.52 -27.09 14.66
CA LEU A 411 13.68 -27.73 14.03
C LEU A 411 13.34 -28.26 12.62
N ALA A 412 12.16 -28.85 12.45
CA ALA A 412 11.68 -29.26 11.13
C ALA A 412 11.57 -28.07 10.17
N ASP A 413 11.00 -26.94 10.60
CA ASP A 413 10.89 -25.71 9.79
C ASP A 413 12.26 -25.13 9.42
N VAL A 414 13.21 -25.06 10.36
CA VAL A 414 14.58 -24.58 10.08
C VAL A 414 15.25 -25.45 9.02
N HIS A 415 15.21 -26.77 9.19
CA HIS A 415 15.81 -27.71 8.23
C HIS A 415 15.11 -27.67 6.86
N PHE A 416 13.79 -27.46 6.83
CA PHE A 416 13.05 -27.25 5.59
C PHE A 416 13.53 -25.97 4.87
N LYS A 417 13.65 -24.85 5.58
CA LYS A 417 14.16 -23.58 5.04
C LYS A 417 15.63 -23.63 4.61
N MET A 418 16.43 -24.52 5.21
CA MET A 418 17.79 -24.86 4.79
C MET A 418 17.84 -25.83 3.58
N ALA A 419 16.70 -26.22 3.02
CA ALA A 419 16.57 -27.24 1.98
C ALA A 419 17.09 -28.64 2.38
N SER A 420 17.24 -28.90 3.68
CA SER A 420 17.60 -30.20 4.25
C SER A 420 16.32 -31.02 4.53
N TYR A 421 15.55 -31.29 3.48
CA TYR A 421 14.19 -31.84 3.60
C TYR A 421 14.12 -33.20 4.29
N GLN A 422 15.15 -34.05 4.14
CA GLN A 422 15.19 -35.35 4.81
C GLN A 422 15.26 -35.20 6.34
N ILE A 423 16.08 -34.29 6.84
CA ILE A 423 16.20 -34.01 8.28
C ILE A 423 14.92 -33.34 8.81
N ALA A 424 14.30 -32.47 8.01
CA ALA A 424 13.01 -31.89 8.35
C ALA A 424 11.91 -32.96 8.54
N LEU A 425 11.90 -33.99 7.69
CA LEU A 425 11.00 -35.14 7.83
C LEU A 425 11.28 -35.93 9.11
N GLU A 426 12.54 -36.19 9.45
CA GLU A 426 12.91 -36.90 10.70
C GLU A 426 12.41 -36.18 11.95
N TYR A 427 12.51 -34.84 11.99
CA TYR A 427 11.95 -34.06 13.10
C TYR A 427 10.42 -34.00 13.09
N SER A 428 9.79 -34.00 11.91
CA SER A 428 8.34 -34.10 11.78
C SER A 428 7.82 -35.45 12.29
N GLU A 429 8.55 -36.54 12.02
CA GLU A 429 8.24 -37.88 12.58
C GLU A 429 8.36 -37.90 14.10
N LYS A 430 9.35 -37.19 14.69
CA LYS A 430 9.44 -37.02 16.14
C LYS A 430 8.25 -36.30 16.72
N VAL A 431 7.68 -35.29 16.04
CA VAL A 431 6.42 -34.66 16.47
C VAL A 431 5.27 -35.69 16.49
N LEU A 432 5.16 -36.52 15.46
CA LEU A 432 4.12 -37.54 15.35
C LEU A 432 4.26 -38.67 16.40
N GLN A 433 5.44 -38.93 16.96
CA GLN A 433 5.59 -39.88 18.06
C GLN A 433 4.82 -39.45 19.33
N TYR A 434 4.52 -38.16 19.46
CA TYR A 434 3.76 -37.58 20.58
C TYR A 434 2.27 -37.33 20.22
N GLN A 435 1.77 -37.93 19.14
CA GLN A 435 0.42 -37.69 18.61
C GLN A 435 -0.70 -37.88 19.63
N SER A 436 -0.62 -38.86 20.53
CA SER A 436 -1.64 -39.11 21.56
C SER A 436 -1.76 -38.01 22.62
N LYS A 437 -0.76 -37.13 22.71
CA LYS A 437 -0.67 -36.02 23.68
C LYS A 437 -0.65 -34.65 23.01
N THR A 438 -0.98 -34.58 21.72
CA THR A 438 -0.86 -33.38 20.89
C THR A 438 -2.20 -33.02 20.27
N SER A 439 -2.48 -31.73 20.09
CA SER A 439 -3.71 -31.24 19.43
C SER A 439 -3.81 -31.72 17.97
N TYR A 440 -5.01 -31.96 17.45
CA TYR A 440 -5.17 -32.35 16.05
C TYR A 440 -4.68 -31.26 15.09
N ALA A 441 -4.81 -29.97 15.45
CA ALA A 441 -4.26 -28.86 14.67
C ALA A 441 -2.75 -28.96 14.42
N LEU A 442 -1.94 -29.19 15.47
CA LEU A 442 -0.48 -29.33 15.33
C LEU A 442 -0.10 -30.58 14.52
N ILE A 443 -0.83 -31.68 14.67
CA ILE A 443 -0.63 -32.90 13.87
C ILE A 443 -0.96 -32.62 12.40
N GLY A 444 -2.08 -31.95 12.12
CA GLY A 444 -2.48 -31.54 10.78
C GLY A 444 -1.42 -30.65 10.13
N ASN A 445 -0.91 -29.65 10.85
CA ASN A 445 0.20 -28.81 10.37
C ASN A 445 1.48 -29.61 10.13
N THR A 446 1.81 -30.58 10.98
CA THR A 446 2.99 -31.44 10.79
C THR A 446 2.85 -32.25 9.49
N TYR A 447 1.70 -32.86 9.23
CA TYR A 447 1.47 -33.57 7.98
C TYR A 447 1.51 -32.64 6.75
N LYS A 448 0.98 -31.42 6.87
CA LYS A 448 1.06 -30.40 5.81
C LYS A 448 2.53 -30.08 5.46
N GLU A 449 3.37 -29.86 6.47
CA GLU A 449 4.79 -29.58 6.27
C GLU A 449 5.55 -30.79 5.71
N MET A 450 5.22 -32.02 6.13
CA MET A 450 5.75 -33.23 5.51
C MET A 450 5.34 -33.34 4.03
N GLY A 451 4.10 -33.00 3.69
CA GLY A 451 3.61 -32.93 2.32
C GLY A 451 4.44 -31.96 1.46
N LYS A 452 4.73 -30.77 1.99
CA LYS A 452 5.63 -29.79 1.34
C LYS A 452 7.04 -30.35 1.15
N ALA A 453 7.61 -30.98 2.18
CA ALA A 453 8.95 -31.56 2.12
C ALA A 453 9.06 -32.66 1.05
N TYR A 454 8.07 -33.56 0.97
CA TYR A 454 8.02 -34.57 -0.08
C TYR A 454 7.80 -33.97 -1.48
N GLY A 455 7.05 -32.88 -1.58
CA GLY A 455 6.92 -32.10 -2.82
C GLY A 455 8.29 -31.58 -3.30
N LYS A 456 9.10 -31.01 -2.40
CA LYS A 456 10.45 -30.55 -2.73
C LYS A 456 11.46 -31.67 -3.02
N LEU A 457 11.21 -32.88 -2.49
CA LEU A 457 11.93 -34.10 -2.86
C LEU A 457 11.39 -34.74 -4.15
N ASN A 458 10.48 -34.08 -4.87
CA ASN A 458 9.87 -34.54 -6.12
C ASN A 458 9.10 -35.89 -5.98
N ASN A 459 8.58 -36.18 -4.78
CA ASN A 459 7.79 -37.38 -4.49
C ASN A 459 6.29 -37.04 -4.42
N LYS A 460 5.64 -37.02 -5.59
CA LYS A 460 4.23 -36.64 -5.74
C LYS A 460 3.26 -37.48 -4.92
N THR A 461 3.47 -38.79 -4.84
CA THR A 461 2.55 -39.71 -4.16
C THR A 461 2.53 -39.44 -2.66
N LYS A 462 3.71 -39.40 -2.03
CA LYS A 462 3.82 -39.07 -0.60
C LYS A 462 3.36 -37.65 -0.30
N ALA A 463 3.70 -36.67 -1.14
CA ALA A 463 3.25 -35.30 -0.95
C ALA A 463 1.71 -35.25 -0.84
N THR A 464 1.01 -35.84 -1.81
CA THR A 464 -0.46 -35.88 -1.84
C THR A 464 -1.04 -36.61 -0.61
N GLU A 465 -0.50 -37.79 -0.28
CA GLU A 465 -0.93 -38.59 0.89
C GLU A 465 -0.87 -37.77 2.19
N PHE A 466 0.22 -37.01 2.39
CA PHE A 466 0.39 -36.22 3.61
C PHE A 466 -0.49 -34.96 3.65
N PHE A 467 -0.78 -34.32 2.52
CA PHE A 467 -1.81 -33.27 2.49
C PHE A 467 -3.21 -33.80 2.78
N ASP A 468 -3.57 -34.97 2.24
CA ASP A 468 -4.87 -35.59 2.52
C ASP A 468 -5.01 -35.92 4.02
N LYS A 469 -3.95 -36.45 4.64
CA LYS A 469 -3.91 -36.64 6.11
C LYS A 469 -4.02 -35.32 6.87
N ALA A 470 -3.33 -34.27 6.42
CA ALA A 470 -3.43 -32.95 7.06
C ALA A 470 -4.89 -32.45 7.09
N ILE A 471 -5.59 -32.57 5.96
CA ILE A 471 -7.01 -32.20 5.84
C ILE A 471 -7.88 -33.08 6.74
N GLU A 472 -7.68 -34.40 6.75
CA GLU A 472 -8.43 -35.32 7.63
C GLU A 472 -8.32 -34.92 9.11
N TYR A 473 -7.12 -34.53 9.57
CA TYR A 473 -6.89 -34.10 10.94
C TYR A 473 -7.48 -32.72 11.23
N GLN A 474 -7.39 -31.77 10.28
CA GLN A 474 -8.02 -30.46 10.43
C GLN A 474 -9.55 -30.58 10.53
N LEU A 475 -10.17 -31.42 9.71
CA LEU A 475 -11.63 -31.65 9.69
C LEU A 475 -12.19 -32.33 10.96
N LYS A 476 -11.32 -32.83 11.86
CA LYS A 476 -11.76 -33.36 13.17
C LYS A 476 -12.08 -32.26 14.19
N GLU A 477 -11.44 -31.10 14.08
CA GLU A 477 -11.63 -29.96 14.99
C GLU A 477 -12.31 -28.76 14.29
N LEU A 478 -12.22 -28.69 12.96
CA LEU A 478 -12.61 -27.50 12.20
C LEU A 478 -13.67 -27.85 11.16
N PRO A 479 -14.65 -26.96 10.90
CA PRO A 479 -15.56 -27.12 9.77
C PRO A 479 -14.79 -27.10 8.45
N ALA A 480 -15.35 -27.70 7.39
CA ALA A 480 -14.68 -27.80 6.09
C ALA A 480 -14.39 -26.43 5.45
N GLU A 481 -15.12 -25.43 5.88
CA GLU A 481 -15.03 -24.05 5.46
C GLU A 481 -13.90 -23.30 6.20
N HIS A 482 -13.27 -23.88 7.22
CA HIS A 482 -12.28 -23.17 8.04
C HIS A 482 -11.04 -22.72 7.23
N PRO A 483 -10.50 -21.52 7.49
CA PRO A 483 -9.34 -20.97 6.76
C PRO A 483 -8.13 -21.90 6.71
N ASP A 484 -7.83 -22.60 7.81
CA ASP A 484 -6.71 -23.56 7.85
C ASP A 484 -6.87 -24.71 6.85
N VAL A 485 -8.09 -25.20 6.65
CA VAL A 485 -8.40 -26.25 5.67
C VAL A 485 -8.22 -25.69 4.25
N SER A 486 -8.69 -24.47 4.01
CA SER A 486 -8.49 -23.77 2.75
C SER A 486 -7.01 -23.55 2.42
N CYS A 487 -6.21 -23.13 3.38
CA CYS A 487 -4.76 -22.97 3.22
C CYS A 487 -4.08 -24.29 2.80
N THR A 488 -4.48 -25.41 3.41
CA THR A 488 -3.96 -26.74 3.04
C THR A 488 -4.34 -27.12 1.61
N TYR A 489 -5.58 -26.84 1.17
CA TYR A 489 -5.98 -27.03 -0.24
C TYR A 489 -5.18 -26.15 -1.20
N ASN A 490 -4.93 -24.88 -0.84
CA ASN A 490 -4.13 -23.99 -1.66
C ASN A 490 -2.67 -24.50 -1.81
N ASP A 491 -2.05 -24.96 -0.72
CA ASP A 491 -0.69 -25.54 -0.75
C ASP A 491 -0.64 -26.81 -1.61
N LEU A 492 -1.65 -27.67 -1.52
CA LEU A 492 -1.79 -28.86 -2.36
C LEU A 492 -1.97 -28.49 -3.84
N GLY A 493 -2.73 -27.43 -4.14
CA GLY A 493 -2.88 -26.88 -5.48
C GLY A 493 -1.54 -26.41 -6.07
N LEU A 494 -0.73 -25.69 -5.29
CA LEU A 494 0.61 -25.25 -5.69
C LEU A 494 1.53 -26.45 -6.01
N ILE A 495 1.49 -27.49 -5.19
CA ILE A 495 2.31 -28.68 -5.41
C ILE A 495 1.85 -29.47 -6.64
N MET A 496 0.55 -29.52 -6.92
CA MET A 496 0.06 -30.11 -8.17
C MET A 496 0.56 -29.33 -9.40
N LEU A 497 0.71 -28.01 -9.30
CA LEU A 497 1.36 -27.22 -10.36
C LEU A 497 2.85 -27.54 -10.51
N ASP A 498 3.59 -27.68 -9.41
CA ASP A 498 5.01 -28.08 -9.45
C ASP A 498 5.20 -29.44 -10.17
N PHE A 499 4.20 -30.33 -10.10
CA PHE A 499 4.16 -31.61 -10.82
C PHE A 499 3.47 -31.56 -12.20
N ASN A 500 3.23 -30.38 -12.77
CA ASN A 500 2.51 -30.17 -14.04
C ASN A 500 1.10 -30.81 -14.11
N ASN A 501 0.45 -31.06 -12.96
CA ASN A 501 -0.90 -31.60 -12.91
C ASN A 501 -1.93 -30.47 -12.75
N GLN A 502 -2.15 -29.76 -13.84
CA GLN A 502 -2.91 -28.52 -13.87
C GLN A 502 -4.39 -28.68 -13.52
N GLU A 503 -5.03 -29.78 -13.91
CA GLU A 503 -6.45 -30.03 -13.63
C GLU A 503 -6.71 -30.17 -12.13
N LYS A 504 -5.91 -30.99 -11.45
CA LYS A 504 -6.03 -31.15 -9.98
C LYS A 504 -5.67 -29.86 -9.23
N ALA A 505 -4.71 -29.08 -9.74
CA ALA A 505 -4.37 -27.80 -9.12
C ALA A 505 -5.58 -26.85 -9.11
N ILE A 506 -6.32 -26.75 -10.21
CA ILE A 506 -7.56 -25.95 -10.28
C ILE A 506 -8.58 -26.45 -9.27
N GLU A 507 -8.84 -27.76 -9.26
CA GLU A 507 -9.80 -28.36 -8.34
C GLU A 507 -9.50 -27.99 -6.88
N TYR A 508 -8.22 -28.03 -6.47
CA TYR A 508 -7.82 -27.67 -5.12
C TYR A 508 -7.88 -26.16 -4.85
N PHE A 509 -7.50 -25.31 -5.81
CA PHE A 509 -7.69 -23.86 -5.64
C PHE A 509 -9.17 -23.46 -5.57
N GLU A 510 -10.05 -24.13 -6.31
CA GLU A 510 -11.50 -23.91 -6.24
C GLU A 510 -12.08 -24.38 -4.91
N LYS A 511 -11.63 -25.53 -4.38
CA LYS A 511 -11.99 -25.98 -3.02
C LYS A 511 -11.52 -24.99 -1.96
N ALA A 512 -10.29 -24.50 -2.06
CA ALA A 512 -9.74 -23.49 -1.16
C ALA A 512 -10.58 -22.19 -1.21
N HIS A 513 -10.92 -21.72 -2.41
CA HIS A 513 -11.73 -20.52 -2.62
C HIS A 513 -13.16 -20.68 -2.07
N LYS A 514 -13.81 -21.81 -2.32
CA LYS A 514 -15.16 -22.09 -1.80
C LYS A 514 -15.19 -22.11 -0.28
N SER A 515 -14.21 -22.77 0.34
CA SER A 515 -14.05 -22.84 1.80
C SER A 515 -13.94 -21.44 2.43
N GLN A 516 -13.14 -20.53 1.84
CA GLN A 516 -13.02 -19.16 2.36
C GLN A 516 -14.25 -18.27 2.16
N LEU A 517 -15.02 -18.47 1.08
CA LEU A 517 -16.25 -17.71 0.82
C LEU A 517 -17.32 -17.92 1.90
N GLU A 518 -17.31 -19.09 2.54
CA GLU A 518 -18.31 -19.50 3.52
C GLU A 518 -17.91 -19.18 4.97
N SER A 519 -16.61 -19.00 5.27
CA SER A 519 -16.11 -18.80 6.64
C SER A 519 -15.55 -17.42 6.96
N LEU A 520 -15.03 -16.68 5.97
CA LEU A 520 -14.32 -15.42 6.22
C LEU A 520 -15.08 -14.23 5.62
N PRO A 521 -15.06 -13.06 6.29
CA PRO A 521 -15.54 -11.84 5.67
C PRO A 521 -14.68 -11.53 4.44
N SER A 522 -15.33 -10.99 3.39
CA SER A 522 -14.75 -10.77 2.04
C SER A 522 -13.49 -9.90 1.97
N ASN A 523 -13.00 -9.39 3.10
CA ASN A 523 -11.83 -8.54 3.27
C ASN A 523 -10.65 -9.25 3.97
N HIS A 524 -10.72 -10.57 4.21
CA HIS A 524 -9.61 -11.32 4.83
C HIS A 524 -8.39 -11.42 3.90
N PRO A 525 -7.14 -11.25 4.39
CA PRO A 525 -5.92 -11.30 3.58
C PRO A 525 -5.71 -12.62 2.81
N ASP A 526 -6.18 -13.75 3.36
CA ASP A 526 -6.01 -15.05 2.70
C ASP A 526 -6.83 -15.19 1.41
N PHE A 527 -7.92 -14.42 1.28
CA PHE A 527 -8.70 -14.34 0.04
C PHE A 527 -7.85 -13.81 -1.12
N ALA A 528 -7.00 -12.82 -0.85
CA ALA A 528 -6.09 -12.25 -1.84
C ALA A 528 -5.02 -13.26 -2.31
N ASN A 529 -4.63 -14.22 -1.47
CA ASN A 529 -3.59 -15.20 -1.81
C ASN A 529 -4.07 -16.25 -2.82
N ILE A 530 -5.28 -16.78 -2.64
CA ILE A 530 -5.85 -17.78 -3.57
C ILE A 530 -6.09 -17.16 -4.94
N HIS A 531 -6.69 -15.96 -4.97
CA HIS A 531 -6.92 -15.25 -6.23
C HIS A 531 -5.61 -14.92 -6.97
N ARG A 532 -4.53 -14.59 -6.25
CA ARG A 532 -3.21 -14.39 -6.86
C ARG A 532 -2.65 -15.67 -7.48
N ASN A 533 -2.84 -16.82 -6.82
CA ASN A 533 -2.41 -18.12 -7.36
C ASN A 533 -3.22 -18.52 -8.60
N LEU A 534 -4.55 -18.32 -8.58
CA LEU A 534 -5.42 -18.53 -9.74
C LEU A 534 -5.06 -17.57 -10.90
N SER A 535 -4.76 -16.31 -10.60
CA SER A 535 -4.29 -15.32 -11.58
C SER A 535 -3.00 -15.77 -12.27
N ASN A 536 -1.97 -16.12 -11.48
CA ASN A 536 -0.69 -16.63 -11.98
C ASN A 536 -0.86 -17.91 -12.82
N TYR A 537 -1.78 -18.78 -12.43
CA TYR A 537 -2.11 -19.98 -13.19
C TYR A 537 -2.69 -19.64 -14.56
N TYR A 538 -3.75 -18.82 -14.62
CA TYR A 538 -4.37 -18.43 -15.87
C TYR A 538 -3.41 -17.63 -16.77
N MET A 539 -2.50 -16.86 -16.18
CA MET A 539 -1.39 -16.21 -16.89
C MET A 539 -0.42 -17.19 -17.56
N LYS A 540 -0.16 -18.36 -16.96
CA LYS A 540 0.70 -19.40 -17.55
C LYS A 540 0.00 -20.16 -18.70
N GLN A 541 -1.33 -20.16 -18.71
CA GLN A 541 -2.16 -20.76 -19.76
C GLN A 541 -2.50 -19.77 -20.89
N ASP A 542 -1.93 -18.57 -20.87
CA ASP A 542 -2.30 -17.45 -21.73
C ASP A 542 -3.83 -17.11 -21.72
N ASN A 543 -4.55 -17.52 -20.67
CA ASN A 543 -5.93 -17.09 -20.44
C ASN A 543 -5.94 -15.76 -19.66
N LEU A 544 -5.64 -14.69 -20.38
CA LEU A 544 -5.41 -13.37 -19.79
C LEU A 544 -6.68 -12.78 -19.14
N ASP A 545 -7.86 -13.09 -19.65
CA ASP A 545 -9.14 -12.57 -19.13
C ASP A 545 -9.47 -13.12 -17.74
N LYS A 546 -9.31 -14.44 -17.55
CA LYS A 546 -9.48 -15.04 -16.23
C LYS A 546 -8.38 -14.59 -15.26
N ALA A 547 -7.14 -14.49 -15.74
CA ALA A 547 -6.05 -13.97 -14.90
C ALA A 547 -6.38 -12.57 -14.37
N LEU A 548 -6.83 -11.68 -15.27
CA LEU A 548 -7.23 -10.33 -14.91
C LEU A 548 -8.41 -10.31 -13.93
N LEU A 549 -9.44 -11.13 -14.16
CA LEU A 549 -10.58 -11.25 -13.26
C LEU A 549 -10.16 -11.57 -11.82
N HIS A 550 -9.24 -12.54 -11.64
CA HIS A 550 -8.76 -12.88 -10.31
C HIS A 550 -7.88 -11.76 -9.72
N GLN A 551 -7.08 -11.08 -10.52
CA GLN A 551 -6.24 -9.97 -10.07
C GLN A 551 -7.06 -8.74 -9.63
N VAL A 552 -8.17 -8.44 -10.32
CA VAL A 552 -9.12 -7.38 -9.92
C VAL A 552 -9.74 -7.68 -8.56
N LYS A 553 -10.13 -8.94 -8.31
CA LYS A 553 -10.66 -9.36 -7.00
C LYS A 553 -9.63 -9.21 -5.87
N VAL A 554 -8.35 -9.46 -6.14
CA VAL A 554 -7.26 -9.18 -5.18
C VAL A 554 -7.22 -7.69 -4.84
N SER A 555 -7.28 -6.83 -5.86
CA SER A 555 -7.24 -5.37 -5.69
C SER A 555 -8.43 -4.84 -4.89
N GLU A 556 -9.65 -5.30 -5.20
CA GLU A 556 -10.87 -4.93 -4.48
C GLU A 556 -10.84 -5.34 -3.00
N ASN A 557 -10.27 -6.50 -2.67
CA ASN A 557 -10.11 -6.94 -1.28
C ASN A 557 -9.09 -6.07 -0.55
N GLN A 558 -7.92 -5.80 -1.16
CA GLN A 558 -6.86 -5.01 -0.56
C GLN A 558 -7.28 -3.55 -0.32
N LEU A 559 -7.97 -2.91 -1.27
CA LEU A 559 -8.40 -1.51 -1.14
C LEU A 559 -9.47 -1.27 -0.06
N LYS A 560 -10.12 -2.32 0.46
CA LYS A 560 -11.05 -2.20 1.59
C LYS A 560 -10.36 -2.02 2.93
N THR A 561 -9.11 -2.47 3.06
CA THR A 561 -8.39 -2.55 4.35
C THR A 561 -7.05 -1.83 4.33
N LEU A 562 -6.43 -1.69 3.16
CA LEU A 562 -5.09 -1.14 2.97
C LEU A 562 -5.16 0.15 2.15
N SER A 563 -4.26 1.09 2.44
CA SER A 563 -4.14 2.30 1.62
C SER A 563 -3.63 1.97 0.22
N SER A 564 -3.91 2.84 -0.76
CA SER A 564 -3.39 2.75 -2.13
C SER A 564 -1.87 2.67 -2.20
N SER A 565 -1.18 3.22 -1.20
CA SER A 565 0.28 3.18 -1.03
C SER A 565 0.83 1.88 -0.42
N HIS A 566 0.00 0.92 -0.02
CA HIS A 566 0.49 -0.30 0.63
C HIS A 566 1.27 -1.20 -0.36
N ALA A 567 2.33 -1.88 0.11
CA ALA A 567 3.21 -2.71 -0.72
C ALA A 567 2.45 -3.75 -1.55
N SER A 568 1.49 -4.42 -0.93
CA SER A 568 0.69 -5.46 -1.56
C SER A 568 -0.21 -4.92 -2.68
N VAL A 569 -0.68 -3.66 -2.59
CA VAL A 569 -1.47 -3.01 -3.66
C VAL A 569 -0.58 -2.68 -4.84
N ILE A 570 0.67 -2.25 -4.58
CA ILE A 570 1.68 -2.02 -5.62
C ILE A 570 1.98 -3.32 -6.38
N ASP A 571 2.19 -4.43 -5.67
CA ASP A 571 2.44 -5.75 -6.29
C ASP A 571 1.25 -6.21 -7.12
N THR A 572 0.02 -5.96 -6.64
CA THR A 572 -1.20 -6.30 -7.37
C THR A 572 -1.32 -5.50 -8.67
N ASN A 573 -1.08 -4.19 -8.62
CA ASN A 573 -1.09 -3.32 -9.80
C ASN A 573 0.03 -3.69 -10.79
N GLN A 574 1.18 -4.14 -10.31
CA GLN A 574 2.27 -4.61 -11.15
C GLN A 574 1.85 -5.87 -11.93
N ALA A 575 1.21 -6.83 -11.27
CA ALA A 575 0.70 -8.02 -11.94
C ALA A 575 -0.43 -7.69 -12.94
N MET A 576 -1.35 -6.77 -12.61
CA MET A 576 -2.37 -6.29 -13.57
C MET A 576 -1.73 -5.64 -14.79
N LYS A 577 -0.71 -4.79 -14.59
CA LYS A 577 0.05 -4.18 -15.68
C LYS A 577 0.65 -5.24 -16.60
N ASP A 578 1.30 -6.26 -16.04
CA ASP A 578 1.94 -7.32 -16.84
C ASP A 578 0.90 -8.11 -17.66
N ILE A 579 -0.29 -8.35 -17.11
CA ILE A 579 -1.42 -8.96 -17.84
C ILE A 579 -1.88 -8.05 -18.99
N TYR A 580 -2.10 -6.76 -18.73
CA TYR A 580 -2.53 -5.79 -19.73
C TYR A 580 -1.50 -5.62 -20.85
N VAL A 581 -0.19 -5.62 -20.53
CA VAL A 581 0.88 -5.60 -21.54
C VAL A 581 0.82 -6.85 -22.43
N LYS A 582 0.61 -8.04 -21.85
CA LYS A 582 0.41 -9.27 -22.64
C LYS A 582 -0.84 -9.22 -23.53
N GLN A 583 -1.92 -8.61 -23.04
CA GLN A 583 -3.15 -8.37 -23.83
C GLN A 583 -2.98 -7.29 -24.90
N LYS A 584 -1.86 -6.53 -24.87
CA LYS A 584 -1.64 -5.31 -25.66
C LYS A 584 -2.64 -4.19 -25.34
N ASP A 585 -3.27 -4.22 -24.17
CA ASP A 585 -4.04 -3.10 -23.63
C ASP A 585 -3.10 -2.14 -22.89
N TYR A 586 -2.34 -1.38 -23.68
CA TYR A 586 -1.36 -0.44 -23.15
C TYR A 586 -2.00 0.71 -22.36
N LYS A 587 -3.29 1.00 -22.58
CA LYS A 587 -4.02 2.04 -21.86
C LYS A 587 -4.16 1.65 -20.39
N GLN A 588 -4.67 0.44 -20.11
CA GLN A 588 -4.82 -0.04 -18.74
C GLN A 588 -3.48 -0.34 -18.07
N ALA A 589 -2.51 -0.87 -18.80
CA ALA A 589 -1.14 -1.04 -18.29
C ALA A 589 -0.53 0.28 -17.81
N SER A 590 -0.78 1.37 -18.55
CA SER A 590 -0.29 2.69 -18.17
C SER A 590 -1.00 3.26 -16.94
N ILE A 591 -2.30 3.01 -16.78
CA ILE A 591 -3.06 3.39 -15.58
C ILE A 591 -2.49 2.69 -14.34
N CYS A 592 -2.26 1.37 -14.42
CA CYS A 592 -1.61 0.63 -13.33
C CYS A 592 -0.21 1.17 -13.03
N THR A 593 0.55 1.57 -14.06
CA THR A 593 1.88 2.17 -13.88
C THR A 593 1.82 3.50 -13.13
N LEU A 594 0.83 4.35 -13.40
CA LEU A 594 0.60 5.58 -12.64
C LEU A 594 0.20 5.30 -11.19
N GLN A 595 -0.69 4.34 -10.95
CA GLN A 595 -1.10 3.97 -9.59
C GLN A 595 0.09 3.46 -8.76
N ILE A 596 0.99 2.70 -9.38
CA ILE A 596 2.25 2.27 -8.77
C ILE A 596 3.14 3.48 -8.45
N LEU A 597 3.23 4.44 -9.37
CA LEU A 597 4.04 5.64 -9.18
C LEU A 597 3.50 6.52 -8.04
N ASP A 598 2.18 6.80 -8.03
CA ASP A 598 1.51 7.55 -6.98
C ASP A 598 1.77 6.91 -5.60
N ALA A 599 1.63 5.59 -5.52
CA ALA A 599 1.91 4.81 -4.32
C ALA A 599 3.39 4.85 -3.87
N GLN A 600 4.33 4.82 -4.82
CA GLN A 600 5.77 4.90 -4.55
C GLN A 600 6.20 6.29 -4.06
N ILE A 601 5.61 7.34 -4.64
CA ILE A 601 5.82 8.74 -4.24
C ILE A 601 5.27 8.97 -2.82
N GLU A 602 4.03 8.53 -2.53
CA GLU A 602 3.43 8.62 -1.19
C GLU A 602 4.30 7.97 -0.10
N ARG A 603 4.95 6.84 -0.42
CA ARG A 603 5.83 6.13 0.52
C ARG A 603 7.24 6.70 0.64
N LYS A 604 7.62 7.71 -0.15
CA LYS A 604 8.99 8.24 -0.23
C LYS A 604 10.04 7.14 -0.49
N LEU A 605 9.71 6.15 -1.32
CA LEU A 605 10.63 5.06 -1.68
C LEU A 605 11.79 5.61 -2.53
N GLY A 606 12.99 5.04 -2.37
CA GLY A 606 14.22 5.56 -2.99
C GLY A 606 14.31 5.41 -4.51
N ASP A 607 15.29 6.14 -5.08
CA ASP A 607 15.62 6.35 -6.51
C ASP A 607 15.46 5.11 -7.43
N SER A 608 15.81 3.91 -6.97
CA SER A 608 15.83 2.70 -7.81
C SER A 608 14.44 2.20 -8.19
N SER A 609 13.47 2.34 -7.29
CA SER A 609 12.08 1.89 -7.51
C SER A 609 11.33 2.80 -8.49
N LEU A 610 11.52 4.11 -8.34
CA LEU A 610 11.03 5.15 -9.25
C LEU A 610 11.64 5.02 -10.66
N THR A 611 12.94 4.71 -10.74
CA THR A 611 13.65 4.53 -12.02
C THR A 611 13.03 3.41 -12.89
N ILE A 612 12.63 2.29 -12.30
CA ILE A 612 11.98 1.17 -13.02
C ILE A 612 10.60 1.61 -13.53
N SER A 613 9.83 2.34 -12.74
CA SER A 613 8.53 2.89 -13.14
C SER A 613 8.66 3.88 -14.30
N TYR A 614 9.67 4.75 -14.29
CA TYR A 614 9.95 5.69 -15.39
C TYR A 614 10.47 5.00 -16.66
N GLN A 615 11.26 3.94 -16.53
CA GLN A 615 11.68 3.12 -17.68
C GLN A 615 10.49 2.43 -18.34
N ASN A 616 9.54 1.92 -17.56
CA ASN A 616 8.33 1.30 -18.08
C ASN A 616 7.44 2.32 -18.83
N LEU A 617 7.40 3.58 -18.40
CA LEU A 617 6.75 4.67 -19.15
C LEU A 617 7.46 4.96 -20.49
N GLU A 618 8.79 4.87 -20.55
CA GLU A 618 9.55 5.00 -21.82
C GLU A 618 9.22 3.85 -22.79
N ASP A 619 9.00 2.64 -22.26
CA ASP A 619 8.66 1.46 -23.05
C ASP A 619 7.22 1.50 -23.58
N LEU A 620 6.27 2.01 -22.79
CA LEU A 620 4.90 2.28 -23.23
C LEU A 620 4.86 3.31 -24.38
N ALA A 621 5.79 4.28 -24.38
CA ALA A 621 5.96 5.27 -25.43
C ALA A 621 6.62 4.73 -26.72
N LEU A 622 7.06 3.47 -26.75
CA LEU A 622 7.61 2.84 -27.95
C LEU A 622 6.52 2.35 -28.91
N ASP A 623 5.30 2.10 -28.43
CA ASP A 623 4.21 1.66 -29.30
C ASP A 623 3.62 2.84 -30.10
N GLU A 624 3.63 2.74 -31.44
CA GLU A 624 3.28 3.86 -32.33
C GLU A 624 1.77 4.16 -32.33
N SER A 625 0.95 3.27 -31.79
CA SER A 625 -0.51 3.33 -31.78
C SER A 625 -1.09 4.37 -30.81
N ASN A 626 -0.34 4.80 -29.77
CA ASN A 626 -0.89 5.54 -28.62
C ASN A 626 -0.02 6.71 -28.11
N LEU A 627 0.69 7.40 -29.01
CA LEU A 627 1.65 8.47 -28.65
C LEU A 627 1.03 9.65 -27.87
N ASP A 628 -0.24 10.01 -28.12
CA ASP A 628 -0.93 11.12 -27.43
C ASP A 628 -1.22 10.81 -25.95
N GLN A 629 -1.67 9.59 -25.68
CA GLN A 629 -1.94 9.15 -24.31
C GLN A 629 -0.64 9.00 -23.53
N ALA A 630 0.38 8.34 -24.11
CA ALA A 630 1.71 8.25 -23.50
C ALA A 630 2.28 9.63 -23.14
N LEU A 631 2.12 10.62 -24.04
CA LEU A 631 2.54 12.00 -23.76
C LEU A 631 1.79 12.61 -22.57
N SER A 632 0.47 12.47 -22.51
CA SER A 632 -0.34 13.01 -21.40
C SER A 632 0.07 12.44 -20.03
N LEU A 633 0.42 11.15 -20.00
CA LEU A 633 0.81 10.45 -18.78
C LEU A 633 2.23 10.83 -18.34
N CYS A 634 3.17 10.94 -19.29
CA CYS A 634 4.53 11.44 -19.00
C CYS A 634 4.52 12.89 -18.49
N LEU A 635 3.63 13.74 -19.01
CA LEU A 635 3.48 15.12 -18.53
C LEU A 635 2.90 15.17 -17.12
N ARG A 636 1.87 14.36 -16.82
CA ARG A 636 1.33 14.25 -15.46
C ARG A 636 2.39 13.75 -14.45
N ALA A 637 3.21 12.78 -14.83
CA ALA A 637 4.31 12.30 -14.00
C ALA A 637 5.40 13.37 -13.79
N LEU A 638 5.66 14.20 -14.82
CA LEU A 638 6.56 15.34 -14.71
C LEU A 638 6.02 16.41 -13.75
N ASP A 639 4.72 16.72 -13.82
CA ASP A 639 4.09 17.69 -12.92
C ASP A 639 4.17 17.23 -11.45
N LEU A 640 3.92 15.94 -11.18
CA LEU A 640 4.04 15.35 -9.84
C LEU A 640 5.46 15.45 -9.26
N GLU A 641 6.50 15.20 -10.07
CA GLU A 641 7.90 15.36 -9.63
C GLU A 641 8.28 16.83 -9.40
N LEU A 642 7.74 17.75 -10.19
CA LEU A 642 7.97 19.18 -10.00
C LEU A 642 7.27 19.73 -8.75
N GLU A 643 6.10 19.19 -8.38
CA GLU A 643 5.34 19.59 -7.18
C GLU A 643 5.94 19.07 -5.86
N THR A 644 6.61 17.93 -5.86
CA THR A 644 6.95 17.19 -4.63
C THR A 644 8.24 17.62 -3.90
N ILE A 645 8.93 18.69 -4.33
CA ILE A 645 10.20 19.18 -3.70
C ILE A 645 11.26 18.07 -3.58
N LEU A 646 11.13 16.95 -4.31
CA LEU A 646 12.22 16.01 -4.49
C LEU A 646 13.08 16.59 -5.62
N GLN A 647 14.02 17.47 -5.27
CA GLN A 647 15.13 17.85 -6.16
C GLN A 647 16.06 16.64 -6.40
N GLN A 648 15.53 15.53 -6.88
CA GLN A 648 16.30 14.36 -7.27
C GLN A 648 16.46 14.39 -8.79
N ASP A 649 17.59 14.92 -9.25
CA ASP A 649 17.95 15.08 -10.68
C ASP A 649 17.93 13.77 -11.50
N PHE A 650 17.72 12.61 -10.87
CA PHE A 650 17.79 11.31 -11.53
C PHE A 650 16.47 10.93 -12.24
N SER A 651 15.31 11.23 -11.66
CA SER A 651 13.98 10.93 -12.23
C SER A 651 13.64 11.83 -13.43
N LEU A 652 13.97 13.12 -13.35
CA LEU A 652 13.79 14.09 -14.44
C LEU A 652 14.52 13.70 -15.74
N ILE A 653 15.69 13.04 -15.63
CA ILE A 653 16.47 12.56 -16.79
C ILE A 653 15.65 11.56 -17.61
N PHE A 654 14.95 10.61 -16.96
CA PHE A 654 14.16 9.61 -17.67
C PHE A 654 12.91 10.22 -18.30
N LEU A 655 12.21 11.09 -17.57
CA LEU A 655 11.00 11.78 -18.06
C LEU A 655 11.32 12.67 -19.27
N TYR A 656 12.35 13.52 -19.19
CA TYR A 656 12.74 14.38 -20.31
C TYR A 656 13.20 13.59 -21.54
N LYS A 657 13.89 12.46 -21.35
CA LYS A 657 14.25 11.56 -22.43
C LYS A 657 13.02 10.93 -23.09
N ALA A 658 12.08 10.42 -22.30
CA ALA A 658 10.85 9.79 -22.79
C ALA A 658 9.99 10.79 -23.58
N ILE A 659 9.72 11.97 -23.00
CA ILE A 659 8.95 13.04 -23.63
C ILE A 659 9.63 13.53 -24.92
N GLY A 660 10.95 13.75 -24.89
CA GLY A 660 11.72 14.14 -26.07
C GLY A 660 11.62 13.13 -27.21
N LYS A 661 11.62 11.83 -26.90
CA LYS A 661 11.45 10.72 -27.86
C LYS A 661 10.02 10.63 -28.41
N ILE A 662 9.00 10.82 -27.57
CA ILE A 662 7.59 10.87 -28.01
C ILE A 662 7.39 11.99 -29.01
N PHE A 663 7.83 13.22 -28.69
CA PHE A 663 7.75 14.36 -29.61
C PHE A 663 8.52 14.14 -30.91
N TYR A 664 9.67 13.47 -30.86
CA TYR A 664 10.43 13.08 -32.05
C TYR A 664 9.66 12.11 -32.95
N LYS A 665 8.96 11.12 -32.37
CA LYS A 665 8.10 10.18 -33.08
C LYS A 665 6.85 10.86 -33.67
N LYS A 666 6.20 11.73 -32.90
CA LYS A 666 5.08 12.58 -33.34
C LYS A 666 5.47 13.64 -34.37
N ARG A 667 6.75 13.72 -34.77
CA ARG A 667 7.32 14.71 -35.70
C ARG A 667 7.24 16.16 -35.21
N GLN A 668 7.00 16.39 -33.93
CA GLN A 668 7.04 17.70 -33.27
C GLN A 668 8.48 18.02 -32.86
N LEU A 669 9.35 18.29 -33.85
CA LEU A 669 10.81 18.35 -33.69
C LEU A 669 11.29 19.48 -32.78
N ASP A 670 10.59 20.63 -32.75
CA ASP A 670 10.92 21.74 -31.86
C ASP A 670 10.67 21.44 -30.39
N GLN A 671 9.52 20.85 -30.08
CA GLN A 671 9.20 20.39 -28.71
C GLN A 671 10.17 19.28 -28.28
N SER A 672 10.52 18.37 -29.19
CA SER A 672 11.54 17.35 -28.93
C SER A 672 12.88 17.95 -28.51
N LEU A 673 13.35 19.00 -29.21
CA LEU A 673 14.60 19.69 -28.86
C LEU A 673 14.54 20.30 -27.46
N VAL A 674 13.43 20.93 -27.06
CA VAL A 674 13.28 21.53 -25.72
C VAL A 674 13.56 20.50 -24.63
N TYR A 675 12.95 19.31 -24.71
CA TYR A 675 13.11 18.27 -23.70
C TYR A 675 14.49 17.61 -23.74
N TYR A 676 15.10 17.43 -24.92
CA TYR A 676 16.49 16.94 -25.01
C TYR A 676 17.52 17.96 -24.51
N TYR A 677 17.24 19.25 -24.60
CA TYR A 677 18.06 20.29 -23.98
C TYR A 677 17.92 20.33 -22.46
N ARG A 678 16.71 20.18 -21.92
CA ARG A 678 16.52 20.01 -20.48
C ARG A 678 17.23 18.76 -19.95
N LEU A 679 17.20 17.66 -20.70
CA LEU A 679 17.96 16.44 -20.41
C LEU A 679 19.47 16.70 -20.39
N LEU A 680 19.98 17.49 -21.35
CA LEU A 680 21.38 17.87 -21.40
C LEU A 680 21.78 18.70 -20.18
N ASP A 681 20.94 19.64 -19.75
CA ASP A 681 21.18 20.48 -18.57
C ASP A 681 21.29 19.62 -17.30
N CYS A 682 20.40 18.63 -17.12
CA CYS A 682 20.48 17.69 -16.00
C CYS A 682 21.82 16.92 -15.97
N HIS A 683 22.32 16.48 -17.13
CA HIS A 683 23.62 15.79 -17.22
C HIS A 683 24.82 16.74 -17.00
N LEU A 684 24.69 18.02 -17.37
CA LEU A 684 25.72 19.04 -17.19
C LEU A 684 25.76 19.61 -15.77
N GLN A 685 24.74 19.40 -14.95
CA GLN A 685 24.75 19.80 -13.54
C GLN A 685 25.45 18.75 -12.65
N LYS A 686 25.48 17.47 -13.05
CA LYS A 686 26.14 16.39 -12.30
C LYS A 686 27.67 16.42 -12.46
N LYS A 687 28.38 16.53 -11.32
CA LYS A 687 29.84 16.37 -11.25
C LYS A 687 30.21 15.07 -10.50
N PRO A 688 31.13 14.23 -11.03
CA PRO A 688 31.85 14.38 -12.29
C PRO A 688 30.95 14.12 -13.51
N PHE A 689 31.23 14.82 -14.61
CA PHE A 689 30.43 14.71 -15.83
C PHE A 689 30.56 13.30 -16.44
N ASN A 690 29.44 12.67 -16.76
CA ASN A 690 29.45 11.43 -17.52
C ASN A 690 29.43 11.74 -19.02
N GLN A 691 30.61 11.85 -19.63
CA GLN A 691 30.78 12.22 -21.03
C GLN A 691 30.00 11.31 -22.00
N SER A 692 29.88 10.02 -21.70
CA SER A 692 29.13 9.05 -22.53
C SER A 692 27.63 9.39 -22.61
N ASN A 693 27.02 9.82 -21.51
CA ASN A 693 25.61 10.21 -21.50
C ASN A 693 25.40 11.54 -22.23
N ILE A 694 26.31 12.50 -22.05
CA ILE A 694 26.29 13.78 -22.77
C ILE A 694 26.41 13.55 -24.28
N ASP A 695 27.31 12.68 -24.73
CA ASP A 695 27.50 12.35 -26.14
C ASP A 695 26.25 11.67 -26.76
N LYS A 696 25.52 10.84 -25.98
CA LYS A 696 24.23 10.26 -26.41
C LYS A 696 23.16 11.34 -26.60
N VAL A 697 23.06 12.30 -25.68
CA VAL A 697 22.09 13.41 -25.81
C VAL A 697 22.42 14.29 -27.02
N TYR A 698 23.69 14.61 -27.25
CA TYR A 698 24.12 15.29 -28.47
C TYR A 698 23.82 14.49 -29.73
N THR A 699 23.91 13.16 -29.69
CA THR A 699 23.52 12.29 -30.81
C THR A 699 22.01 12.38 -31.10
N TYR A 700 21.14 12.44 -30.08
CA TYR A 700 19.70 12.64 -30.28
C TYR A 700 19.41 14.02 -30.89
N ILE A 701 20.05 15.08 -30.37
CA ILE A 701 19.93 16.45 -30.90
C ILE A 701 20.42 16.50 -32.36
N GLY A 702 21.55 15.88 -32.67
CA GLY A 702 22.10 15.78 -34.02
C GLY A 702 21.14 15.05 -34.99
N LYS A 703 20.53 13.94 -34.56
CA LYS A 703 19.50 13.22 -35.35
C LYS A 703 18.28 14.10 -35.62
N ILE A 704 17.84 14.91 -34.65
CA ILE A 704 16.71 15.82 -34.82
C ILE A 704 17.05 16.93 -35.83
N TYR A 705 18.24 17.52 -35.77
CA TYR A 705 18.68 18.52 -36.74
C TYR A 705 18.88 17.93 -38.15
N LEU A 706 19.39 16.70 -38.26
CA LEU A 706 19.44 15.95 -39.53
C LEU A 706 18.03 15.74 -40.11
N LYS A 707 17.07 15.31 -39.28
CA LYS A 707 15.68 15.12 -39.69
C LYS A 707 14.98 16.45 -40.05
N LYS A 708 15.28 17.54 -39.35
CA LYS A 708 14.83 18.91 -39.71
C LYS A 708 15.37 19.36 -41.07
N SER A 709 16.65 19.10 -41.35
CA SER A 709 17.28 19.50 -42.62
C SER A 709 16.90 18.61 -43.81
N ASP A 710 16.42 17.38 -43.57
CA ASP A 710 15.65 16.62 -44.58
C ASP A 710 14.17 17.05 -44.63
N PHE A 711 13.57 17.57 -43.55
CA PHE A 711 12.22 18.14 -43.58
C PHE A 711 12.14 19.47 -44.34
N ASP A 712 13.19 20.29 -44.34
CA ASP A 712 13.28 21.46 -45.24
C ASP A 712 13.31 21.05 -46.72
N LYS A 713 13.70 19.79 -47.04
CA LYS A 713 13.51 19.22 -48.38
C LYS A 713 12.07 18.73 -48.59
N ILE A 714 11.41 18.15 -47.58
CA ILE A 714 10.04 17.60 -47.68
C ILE A 714 8.98 18.72 -47.71
N LEU A 715 9.12 19.78 -46.91
CA LEU A 715 8.20 20.93 -46.89
C LEU A 715 8.20 21.71 -48.22
N PHE A 716 9.28 21.61 -48.99
CA PHE A 716 9.37 22.13 -50.36
C PHE A 716 8.59 21.26 -51.36
N TYR A 717 8.44 19.95 -51.10
CA TYR A 717 7.61 19.05 -51.90
C TYR A 717 6.14 19.04 -51.45
N GLU A 718 5.84 19.21 -50.17
CA GLU A 718 4.46 19.29 -49.65
C GLU A 718 3.80 20.65 -49.90
N LYS A 719 4.55 21.78 -49.93
CA LYS A 719 3.95 23.08 -50.31
C LYS A 719 3.58 23.22 -51.80
N MET A 720 3.85 22.19 -52.62
CA MET A 720 3.29 22.08 -53.97
C MET A 720 2.02 21.24 -54.05
N ASN A 721 1.61 20.56 -52.98
CA ASN A 721 0.36 19.81 -52.93
C ASN A 721 -0.40 20.15 -51.65
N THR A 722 -1.50 20.90 -51.81
CA THR A 722 -2.47 21.38 -50.81
C THR A 722 -2.22 22.79 -50.24
N SER A 723 -3.02 23.74 -50.74
CA SER A 723 -3.68 24.74 -49.88
C SER A 723 -4.63 24.01 -48.90
N PRO A 724 -5.01 24.50 -47.70
CA PRO A 724 -5.20 25.90 -47.34
C PRO A 724 -4.87 26.26 -45.85
N SER A 725 -5.10 27.52 -45.50
CA SER A 725 -5.64 28.05 -44.23
C SER A 725 -5.39 27.34 -42.89
N VAL A 726 -4.95 28.11 -41.90
CA VAL A 726 -5.62 28.43 -40.62
C VAL A 726 -4.56 28.71 -39.56
N ASN A 727 -4.81 29.82 -38.86
CA ASN A 727 -4.26 30.29 -37.59
C ASN A 727 -3.52 29.25 -36.76
N ASP A 728 -2.37 29.64 -36.21
CA ASP A 728 -2.26 29.60 -34.77
C ASP A 728 -1.37 30.72 -34.24
N SER A 729 -1.95 31.38 -33.25
CA SER A 729 -1.50 32.54 -32.54
C SER A 729 -0.35 32.24 -31.58
N CYS A 730 0.50 33.24 -31.44
CA CYS A 730 1.20 33.62 -30.22
C CYS A 730 2.24 32.62 -29.66
N MET A 731 3.50 32.85 -30.02
CA MET A 731 4.65 32.44 -29.21
C MET A 731 5.36 33.70 -28.72
N ASP A 732 5.37 33.85 -27.39
CA ASP A 732 5.86 35.01 -26.66
C ASP A 732 7.33 35.37 -26.99
N SER A 733 7.54 36.67 -27.19
CA SER A 733 8.82 37.28 -27.53
C SER A 733 9.95 37.02 -26.52
N HIS A 734 9.63 36.57 -25.29
CA HIS A 734 10.61 36.21 -24.27
C HIS A 734 11.21 34.80 -24.46
N GLN A 735 10.45 33.83 -24.98
CA GLN A 735 10.98 32.50 -25.32
C GLN A 735 11.96 32.53 -26.50
N LEU A 736 11.84 33.52 -27.39
CA LEU A 736 12.77 33.71 -28.50
C LEU A 736 14.13 34.25 -28.03
N ILE A 737 14.14 35.13 -27.03
CA ILE A 737 15.37 35.74 -26.48
C ILE A 737 16.17 34.70 -25.68
N ASP A 738 15.49 33.86 -24.91
CA ASP A 738 16.12 32.72 -24.23
C ASP A 738 16.65 31.68 -25.23
N ASN A 739 15.94 31.40 -26.33
CA ASN A 739 16.44 30.52 -27.39
C ASN A 739 17.69 31.05 -28.10
N ILE A 740 17.83 32.38 -28.24
CA ILE A 740 18.98 33.02 -28.88
C ILE A 740 20.21 33.00 -27.96
N TYR A 741 20.05 33.26 -26.67
CA TYR A 741 21.14 33.15 -25.69
C TYR A 741 21.55 31.70 -25.43
N PHE A 742 20.58 30.77 -25.42
CA PHE A 742 20.81 29.33 -25.31
C PHE A 742 21.57 28.79 -26.54
N LYS A 743 21.18 29.15 -27.77
CA LYS A 743 21.93 28.82 -29.00
C LYS A 743 23.36 29.37 -29.00
N LYS A 744 23.59 30.59 -28.50
CA LYS A 744 24.93 31.20 -28.40
C LYS A 744 25.85 30.49 -27.40
N ARG A 745 25.32 30.02 -26.26
CA ARG A 745 26.08 29.32 -25.22
C ARG A 745 26.58 27.95 -25.69
N HIS A 746 25.74 27.22 -26.44
CA HIS A 746 26.08 25.87 -26.94
C HIS A 746 26.80 25.86 -28.30
N ALA A 747 26.84 26.96 -29.05
CA ALA A 747 27.61 27.05 -30.30
C ALA A 747 29.11 26.73 -30.11
N LYS A 748 29.71 27.10 -28.97
CA LYS A 748 31.11 26.76 -28.63
C LYS A 748 31.31 25.26 -28.38
N GLN A 749 30.35 24.59 -27.77
CA GLN A 749 30.42 23.16 -27.40
C GLN A 749 30.06 22.26 -28.60
N SER A 750 29.06 22.66 -29.38
CA SER A 750 28.69 22.02 -30.65
C SER A 750 29.84 22.04 -31.65
N PHE A 751 30.61 23.14 -31.71
CA PHE A 751 31.81 23.23 -32.53
C PHE A 751 32.86 22.15 -32.19
N HIS A 752 33.18 21.98 -30.91
CA HIS A 752 34.17 20.99 -30.45
C HIS A 752 33.76 19.55 -30.76
N TYR A 753 32.46 19.24 -30.71
CA TYR A 753 31.93 17.92 -31.09
C TYR A 753 32.04 17.67 -32.60
N PHE A 754 31.66 18.64 -33.43
CA PHE A 754 31.77 18.48 -34.89
C PHE A 754 33.22 18.44 -35.37
N GLU A 755 34.18 19.04 -34.66
CA GLU A 755 35.61 18.84 -34.89
C GLU A 755 36.04 17.39 -34.60
N LYS A 756 35.58 16.79 -33.49
CA LYS A 756 35.88 15.37 -33.19
C LYS A 756 35.26 14.41 -34.21
N VAL A 757 34.04 14.69 -34.67
CA VAL A 757 33.38 13.91 -35.73
C VAL A 757 34.14 14.07 -37.06
N LEU A 758 34.64 15.27 -37.35
CA LEU A 758 35.49 15.52 -38.52
C LEU A 758 36.81 14.73 -38.42
N ASP A 759 37.49 14.76 -37.29
CA ASP A 759 38.73 14.02 -37.04
C ASP A 759 38.53 12.50 -37.14
N ALA A 760 37.42 11.99 -36.62
CA ALA A 760 37.07 10.58 -36.71
C ALA A 760 36.81 10.14 -38.16
N ASN A 761 36.09 10.96 -38.94
CA ASN A 761 35.80 10.70 -40.35
C ASN A 761 37.04 10.85 -41.27
N LEU A 762 37.99 11.73 -40.92
CA LEU A 762 39.25 11.86 -41.63
C LEU A 762 40.17 10.64 -41.40
N LYS A 763 40.10 10.02 -40.21
CA LYS A 763 40.87 8.81 -39.85
C LYS A 763 40.30 7.51 -40.42
N SER A 764 39.00 7.44 -40.70
CA SER A 764 38.33 6.19 -41.10
C SER A 764 38.51 5.80 -42.57
N HIS A 765 39.16 6.63 -43.41
CA HIS A 765 39.29 6.46 -44.88
C HIS A 765 37.99 6.09 -45.61
N SER A 766 36.83 6.26 -44.97
CA SER A 766 35.55 5.84 -45.51
C SER A 766 35.06 6.90 -46.49
N THR A 767 35.06 6.52 -47.77
CA THR A 767 34.60 7.28 -48.93
C THR A 767 33.09 7.51 -48.94
N ASN A 768 32.57 8.22 -47.93
CA ASN A 768 31.23 8.79 -47.99
C ASN A 768 31.31 10.32 -47.91
N ASN A 769 31.81 10.92 -49.00
CA ASN A 769 32.13 12.34 -49.11
C ASN A 769 30.95 13.28 -48.76
N SER A 770 29.69 12.81 -48.85
CA SER A 770 28.49 13.56 -48.46
C SER A 770 28.46 13.95 -46.97
N ILE A 771 28.90 13.06 -46.08
CA ILE A 771 28.91 13.32 -44.63
C ILE A 771 30.01 14.34 -44.29
N LEU A 772 31.16 14.24 -44.96
CA LEU A 772 32.28 15.16 -44.80
C LEU A 772 31.90 16.59 -45.25
N VAL A 773 31.28 16.70 -46.43
CA VAL A 773 30.78 17.98 -46.98
C VAL A 773 29.76 18.63 -46.05
N LYS A 774 28.80 17.85 -45.51
CA LYS A 774 27.80 18.35 -44.55
C LYS A 774 28.44 18.79 -43.23
N THR A 775 29.43 18.05 -42.74
CA THR A 775 30.14 18.38 -41.49
C THR A 775 30.92 19.69 -41.65
N TYR A 776 31.64 19.88 -42.75
CA TYR A 776 32.32 21.14 -43.05
C TYR A 776 31.36 22.31 -43.17
N TYR A 777 30.19 22.12 -43.80
CA TYR A 777 29.19 23.18 -43.94
C TYR A 777 28.61 23.62 -42.58
N ILE A 778 28.36 22.67 -41.67
CA ILE A 778 27.89 22.95 -40.31
C ILE A 778 28.96 23.70 -39.51
N LEU A 779 30.21 23.24 -39.53
CA LEU A 779 31.33 23.91 -38.87
C LEU A 779 31.52 25.34 -39.38
N ALA A 780 31.40 25.56 -40.70
CA ALA A 780 31.52 26.88 -41.30
C ALA A 780 30.45 27.87 -40.81
N ASN A 781 29.19 27.44 -40.74
CA ASN A 781 28.09 28.28 -40.25
C ASN A 781 28.21 28.57 -38.75
N ILE A 782 28.62 27.57 -37.95
CA ILE A 782 28.87 27.78 -36.51
C ILE A 782 30.00 28.80 -36.31
N SER A 783 31.08 28.72 -37.10
CA SER A 783 32.18 29.70 -37.05
C SER A 783 31.77 31.09 -37.52
N PHE A 784 30.89 31.18 -38.53
CA PHE A 784 30.31 32.44 -39.01
C PHE A 784 29.48 33.13 -37.91
N GLU A 785 28.60 32.40 -37.23
CA GLU A 785 27.81 32.92 -36.10
C GLU A 785 28.68 33.34 -34.91
N ARG A 786 29.83 32.67 -34.72
CA ARG A 786 30.85 33.04 -33.72
C ARG A 786 31.68 34.26 -34.13
N LYS A 787 31.44 34.86 -35.31
CA LYS A 787 32.22 35.95 -35.92
C LYS A 787 33.70 35.60 -36.13
N LYS A 788 34.04 34.31 -36.22
CA LYS A 788 35.38 33.82 -36.56
C LYS A 788 35.49 33.61 -38.07
N PHE A 789 35.64 34.71 -38.79
CA PHE A 789 35.51 34.73 -40.24
C PHE A 789 36.57 33.92 -41.00
N ASP A 790 37.82 33.90 -40.56
CA ASP A 790 38.88 33.11 -41.21
C ASP A 790 38.65 31.60 -41.07
N GLU A 791 38.17 31.17 -39.91
CA GLU A 791 37.81 29.78 -39.62
C GLU A 791 36.58 29.34 -40.42
N ALA A 792 35.59 30.23 -40.55
CA ALA A 792 34.42 30.00 -41.40
C ALA A 792 34.82 29.87 -42.89
N LEU A 793 35.68 30.76 -43.39
CA LEU A 793 36.19 30.71 -44.76
C LEU A 793 36.95 29.41 -45.03
N LYS A 794 37.83 28.99 -44.11
CA LYS A 794 38.57 27.71 -44.22
C LYS A 794 37.61 26.55 -44.49
N TYR A 795 36.55 26.41 -43.70
CA TYR A 795 35.59 25.32 -43.87
C TYR A 795 34.69 25.49 -45.11
N PHE A 796 34.23 26.70 -45.42
CA PHE A 796 33.45 26.95 -46.64
C PHE A 796 34.25 26.59 -47.91
N PHE A 797 35.57 26.82 -47.93
CA PHE A 797 36.42 26.40 -49.05
C PHE A 797 36.62 24.89 -49.12
N GLN A 798 36.65 24.18 -47.99
CA GLN A 798 36.66 22.71 -47.99
C GLN A 798 35.36 22.13 -48.58
N VAL A 799 34.20 22.74 -48.27
CA VAL A 799 32.93 22.39 -48.93
C VAL A 799 33.04 22.63 -50.44
N LEU A 800 33.56 23.80 -50.84
CA LEU A 800 33.65 24.19 -52.24
C LEU A 800 34.58 23.28 -53.06
N ASN A 801 35.75 22.93 -52.53
CA ASN A 801 36.72 22.06 -53.20
C ASN A 801 36.16 20.63 -53.39
N ASN A 802 35.41 20.12 -52.41
CA ASN A 802 34.79 18.80 -52.50
C ASN A 802 33.64 18.75 -53.53
N GLU A 803 32.86 19.82 -53.66
CA GLU A 803 31.80 19.93 -54.67
C GLU A 803 32.36 20.10 -56.10
N VAL A 804 33.42 20.91 -56.27
CA VAL A 804 34.05 21.16 -57.58
C VAL A 804 34.75 19.91 -58.13
N THR A 805 35.36 19.11 -57.27
CA THR A 805 36.06 17.88 -57.66
C THR A 805 35.12 16.74 -58.06
N GLN A 806 33.87 16.73 -57.57
CA GLN A 806 32.90 15.64 -57.83
C GLN A 806 31.95 15.88 -59.01
N LYS A 807 32.05 17.03 -59.72
CA LYS A 807 31.14 17.42 -60.82
C LYS A 807 29.64 17.39 -60.45
N SER A 808 29.27 17.31 -59.18
CA SER A 808 27.89 17.29 -58.70
C SER A 808 27.41 18.72 -58.43
N ILE A 809 27.15 19.49 -59.49
CA ILE A 809 26.80 20.92 -59.36
C ILE A 809 25.41 21.08 -58.70
N HIS A 810 25.36 21.18 -57.36
CA HIS A 810 24.16 21.57 -56.65
C HIS A 810 24.05 23.10 -56.62
N ASN A 811 23.43 23.69 -57.64
CA ASN A 811 23.28 25.15 -57.81
C ASN A 811 22.80 25.88 -56.55
N ARG A 812 21.97 25.25 -55.70
CA ARG A 812 21.46 25.83 -54.44
C ARG A 812 22.50 25.88 -53.31
N LEU A 813 23.35 24.86 -53.16
CA LEU A 813 24.42 24.87 -52.15
C LEU A 813 25.50 25.90 -52.53
N LEU A 814 25.86 25.96 -53.82
CA LEU A 814 26.79 26.94 -54.36
C LEU A 814 26.29 28.39 -54.16
N LYS A 815 24.98 28.64 -54.35
CA LYS A 815 24.33 29.93 -54.08
C LYS A 815 24.53 30.35 -52.62
N ASN A 816 24.26 29.44 -51.67
CA ASN A 816 24.43 29.73 -50.24
C ASN A 816 25.89 29.96 -49.85
N LEU A 817 26.81 29.15 -50.39
CA LEU A 817 28.26 29.29 -50.17
C LEU A 817 28.79 30.63 -50.69
N TYR A 818 28.49 30.99 -51.94
CA TYR A 818 28.94 32.26 -52.51
C TYR A 818 28.34 33.47 -51.80
N LYS A 819 27.09 33.38 -51.35
CA LYS A 819 26.48 34.42 -50.52
C LYS A 819 27.19 34.57 -49.17
N ALA A 820 27.45 33.47 -48.46
CA ALA A 820 28.15 33.50 -47.18
C ALA A 820 29.58 34.05 -47.32
N ILE A 821 30.36 33.52 -48.28
CA ILE A 821 31.74 33.94 -48.55
C ILE A 821 31.82 35.42 -48.95
N SER A 822 30.93 35.87 -49.84
CA SER A 822 30.90 37.30 -50.24
C SER A 822 30.54 38.23 -49.09
N THR A 823 29.62 37.82 -48.22
CA THR A 823 29.22 38.58 -47.03
C THR A 823 30.37 38.71 -46.04
N ILE A 824 31.11 37.62 -45.81
CA ILE A 824 32.30 37.63 -44.95
C ILE A 824 33.35 38.62 -45.49
N TYR A 825 33.68 38.54 -46.79
CA TYR A 825 34.65 39.46 -47.39
C TYR A 825 34.17 40.91 -47.38
N LEU A 826 32.86 41.16 -47.50
CA LEU A 826 32.29 42.50 -47.40
C LEU A 826 32.41 43.07 -45.97
N GLN A 827 32.17 42.24 -44.96
CA GLN A 827 32.33 42.61 -43.54
C GLN A 827 33.80 42.86 -43.16
N ASN A 828 34.75 42.18 -43.82
CA ASN A 828 36.19 42.37 -43.63
C ASN A 828 36.80 43.46 -44.55
N ASN A 829 35.98 44.30 -45.20
CA ASN A 829 36.41 45.36 -46.14
C ASN A 829 37.25 44.86 -47.33
N ASN A 830 37.21 43.55 -47.65
CA ASN A 830 37.87 42.97 -48.80
C ASN A 830 36.93 42.99 -50.02
N TYR A 831 36.75 44.18 -50.58
CA TYR A 831 35.81 44.42 -51.67
C TYR A 831 36.19 43.68 -52.96
N THR A 832 37.47 43.41 -53.22
CA THR A 832 37.90 42.69 -54.43
C THR A 832 37.44 41.23 -54.41
N GLN A 833 37.59 40.54 -53.28
CA GLN A 833 37.15 39.14 -53.17
C GLN A 833 35.63 39.03 -53.06
N SER A 834 34.99 39.89 -52.27
CA SER A 834 33.51 39.92 -52.16
C SER A 834 32.86 40.05 -53.53
N PHE A 835 33.43 40.92 -54.37
CA PHE A 835 32.96 41.16 -55.73
C PHE A 835 32.99 39.92 -56.62
N ILE A 836 34.07 39.14 -56.59
CA ILE A 836 34.22 37.91 -57.38
C ILE A 836 33.11 36.92 -57.01
N TYR A 837 32.84 36.74 -55.72
CA TYR A 837 31.83 35.81 -55.25
C TYR A 837 30.39 36.30 -55.48
N LEU A 838 30.12 37.61 -55.39
CA LEU A 838 28.83 38.19 -55.77
C LEU A 838 28.54 38.04 -57.27
N LYS A 839 29.56 38.17 -58.14
CA LYS A 839 29.40 37.89 -59.58
C LYS A 839 29.09 36.42 -59.85
N LYS A 840 29.78 35.49 -59.16
CA LYS A 840 29.50 34.05 -59.25
C LYS A 840 28.07 33.73 -58.76
N LEU A 841 27.65 34.36 -57.66
CA LEU A 841 26.29 34.25 -57.12
C LEU A 841 25.23 34.73 -58.13
N LEU A 842 25.44 35.93 -58.70
CA LEU A 842 24.50 36.52 -59.66
C LEU A 842 24.38 35.67 -60.93
N ASN A 843 25.47 35.13 -61.45
CA ASN A 843 25.45 34.25 -62.63
C ASN A 843 24.57 33.00 -62.39
N ILE A 844 24.67 32.39 -61.22
CA ILE A 844 23.82 31.24 -60.87
C ILE A 844 22.35 31.67 -60.71
N GLN A 845 22.12 32.81 -60.06
CA GLN A 845 20.78 33.36 -59.89
C GLN A 845 20.10 33.65 -61.25
N GLN A 846 20.81 34.28 -62.19
CA GLN A 846 20.31 34.58 -63.55
C GLN A 846 20.07 33.32 -64.39
N LYS A 847 20.90 32.28 -64.24
CA LYS A 847 20.67 30.99 -64.91
C LYS A 847 19.44 30.25 -64.38
N GLN A 848 19.13 30.39 -63.09
CA GLN A 848 17.97 29.74 -62.48
C GLN A 848 16.66 30.49 -62.74
N ASN A 849 16.69 31.81 -62.71
CA ASN A 849 15.50 32.65 -62.91
C ASN A 849 15.88 33.88 -63.76
N PRO A 850 15.74 33.80 -65.10
CA PRO A 850 16.11 34.87 -66.01
C PRO A 850 15.31 36.16 -65.82
N SER A 851 14.03 36.04 -65.40
CA SER A 851 13.17 37.17 -65.00
C SER A 851 13.55 37.79 -63.65
N GLY A 852 14.51 37.22 -62.93
CA GLY A 852 14.98 37.73 -61.65
C GLY A 852 14.06 37.42 -60.46
N ASP A 853 14.66 37.43 -59.28
CA ASP A 853 14.00 37.34 -57.99
C ASP A 853 14.51 38.47 -57.08
N GLU A 854 13.84 38.70 -55.95
CA GLU A 854 14.24 39.74 -54.99
C GLU A 854 15.70 39.56 -54.51
N SER A 855 16.16 38.30 -54.45
CA SER A 855 17.53 37.96 -54.07
C SER A 855 18.56 38.41 -55.11
N SER A 856 18.22 38.34 -56.40
CA SER A 856 19.04 38.79 -57.53
C SER A 856 19.09 40.30 -57.58
N ALA A 857 17.94 40.96 -57.35
CA ALA A 857 17.86 42.41 -57.25
C ALA A 857 18.77 42.96 -56.14
N ARG A 858 18.75 42.34 -54.95
CA ARG A 858 19.66 42.69 -53.84
C ARG A 858 21.13 42.47 -54.19
N THR A 859 21.48 41.37 -54.86
CA THR A 859 22.85 41.12 -55.33
C THR A 859 23.31 42.22 -56.31
N CYS A 860 22.45 42.63 -57.25
CA CYS A 860 22.72 43.72 -58.18
C CYS A 860 22.92 45.06 -57.46
N VAL A 861 22.10 45.40 -56.46
CA VAL A 861 22.29 46.62 -55.65
C VAL A 861 23.64 46.60 -54.92
N LEU A 862 24.05 45.46 -54.36
CA LEU A 862 25.34 45.33 -53.69
C LEU A 862 26.51 45.52 -54.68
N LEU A 863 26.45 44.88 -55.85
CA LEU A 863 27.45 45.07 -56.90
C LEU A 863 27.51 46.52 -57.39
N GLY A 864 26.35 47.17 -57.57
CA GLY A 864 26.26 48.58 -57.94
C GLY A 864 26.91 49.50 -56.91
N ASN A 865 26.67 49.26 -55.61
CA ASN A 865 27.30 50.03 -54.53
C ASN A 865 28.82 49.88 -54.53
N MET A 866 29.33 48.68 -54.80
CA MET A 866 30.78 48.43 -54.85
C MET A 866 31.45 49.12 -56.04
N TYR A 867 30.80 49.15 -57.20
CA TYR A 867 31.28 49.91 -58.36
C TYR A 867 31.22 51.42 -58.14
N ALA A 868 30.15 51.92 -57.50
CA ALA A 868 30.03 53.33 -57.13
C ALA A 868 31.13 53.77 -56.17
N GLN A 869 31.48 52.95 -55.17
CA GLN A 869 32.60 53.21 -54.26
C GLN A 869 33.96 53.26 -54.97
N LYS A 870 34.12 52.53 -56.08
CA LYS A 870 35.33 52.56 -56.91
C LYS A 870 35.31 53.64 -58.00
N SER A 871 34.35 54.56 -57.96
CA SER A 871 34.16 55.61 -59.00
C SER A 871 33.92 55.08 -60.42
N HIS A 872 33.49 53.82 -60.58
CA HIS A 872 33.10 53.23 -61.87
C HIS A 872 31.59 53.41 -62.06
N THR A 873 31.20 54.61 -62.44
CA THR A 873 29.80 55.06 -62.43
C THR A 873 28.94 54.43 -63.51
N SER A 874 29.51 54.13 -64.68
CA SER A 874 28.84 53.42 -65.78
C SER A 874 28.37 52.01 -65.37
N GLU A 875 29.25 51.23 -64.76
CA GLU A 875 28.96 49.87 -64.35
C GLU A 875 28.03 49.84 -63.14
N ALA A 876 28.19 50.78 -62.19
CA ALA A 876 27.28 50.93 -61.08
C ALA A 876 25.84 51.17 -61.56
N LEU A 877 25.68 52.07 -62.54
CA LEU A 877 24.40 52.39 -63.16
C LEU A 877 23.76 51.17 -63.85
N GLN A 878 24.55 50.36 -64.56
CA GLN A 878 24.06 49.13 -65.19
C GLN A 878 23.46 48.16 -64.16
N TYR A 879 24.14 47.93 -63.04
CA TYR A 879 23.63 47.03 -62.00
C TYR A 879 22.42 47.60 -61.26
N TYR A 880 22.34 48.92 -61.04
CA TYR A 880 21.15 49.53 -60.44
C TYR A 880 19.93 49.47 -61.36
N LYS A 881 20.09 49.73 -62.66
CA LYS A 881 19.02 49.56 -63.65
C LYS A 881 18.54 48.11 -63.71
N LEU A 882 19.47 47.16 -63.67
CA LEU A 882 19.13 45.74 -63.63
C LEU A 882 18.37 45.37 -62.34
N ALA A 883 18.80 45.87 -61.18
CA ALA A 883 18.09 45.65 -59.91
C ALA A 883 16.66 46.22 -59.95
N LEU A 884 16.47 47.41 -60.51
CA LEU A 884 15.17 48.05 -60.67
C LEU A 884 14.24 47.19 -61.54
N SER A 885 14.75 46.67 -62.66
CA SER A 885 13.98 45.80 -63.56
C SER A 885 13.48 44.54 -62.85
N TYR A 886 14.30 43.93 -61.98
CA TYR A 886 13.89 42.77 -61.20
C TYR A 886 12.86 43.13 -60.12
N TYR A 887 13.00 44.26 -59.43
CA TYR A 887 12.01 44.69 -58.44
C TYR A 887 10.65 45.02 -59.07
N GLN A 888 10.62 45.62 -60.26
CA GLN A 888 9.38 45.96 -60.96
C GLN A 888 8.61 44.74 -61.49
N GLN A 889 9.30 43.62 -61.74
CA GLN A 889 8.67 42.38 -62.20
C GLN A 889 8.02 41.56 -61.07
N ILE A 890 8.22 41.93 -59.80
CA ILE A 890 7.69 41.21 -58.64
C ILE A 890 6.55 42.02 -58.01
N HIS A 891 5.31 41.56 -58.17
CA HIS A 891 4.09 42.27 -57.72
C HIS A 891 3.96 42.51 -56.21
N THR A 892 4.78 41.85 -55.38
CA THR A 892 4.72 41.90 -53.91
C THR A 892 5.86 42.65 -53.25
N VAL A 893 6.72 43.34 -54.01
CA VAL A 893 7.90 44.05 -53.46
C VAL A 893 7.50 45.33 -52.75
N ASP A 894 8.14 45.59 -51.61
CA ASP A 894 8.03 46.84 -50.86
C ASP A 894 8.49 48.03 -51.71
N GLN A 895 7.58 49.00 -51.93
CA GLN A 895 7.81 50.22 -52.69
C GLN A 895 9.02 51.03 -52.18
N SER A 896 9.36 50.89 -50.89
CA SER A 896 10.54 51.53 -50.30
C SER A 896 11.86 51.11 -50.96
N LEU A 897 11.98 49.84 -51.38
CA LEU A 897 13.17 49.30 -52.03
C LEU A 897 13.31 49.82 -53.46
N ILE A 898 12.21 49.94 -54.19
CA ILE A 898 12.17 50.50 -55.55
C ILE A 898 12.63 51.97 -55.51
N ASN A 899 12.07 52.75 -54.57
CA ASN A 899 12.44 54.15 -54.39
C ASN A 899 13.93 54.31 -54.03
N ALA A 900 14.47 53.44 -53.18
CA ALA A 900 15.88 53.47 -52.79
C ALA A 900 16.83 53.19 -53.97
N VAL A 901 16.48 52.27 -54.88
CA VAL A 901 17.26 52.02 -56.09
C VAL A 901 17.15 53.19 -57.07
N GLN A 902 15.96 53.78 -57.23
CA GLN A 902 15.75 54.95 -58.09
C GLN A 902 16.58 56.15 -57.63
N LEU A 903 16.68 56.40 -56.31
CA LEU A 903 17.55 57.43 -55.76
C LEU A 903 19.03 57.21 -56.11
N LYS A 904 19.51 55.95 -56.09
CA LYS A 904 20.89 55.61 -56.47
C LYS A 904 21.14 55.83 -57.96
N ILE A 905 20.16 55.51 -58.81
CA ILE A 905 20.21 55.81 -60.26
C ILE A 905 20.30 57.32 -60.48
N ASN A 906 19.44 58.10 -59.82
CA ASN A 906 19.43 59.56 -59.93
C ASN A 906 20.75 60.18 -59.44
N HIS A 907 21.32 59.65 -58.35
CA HIS A 907 22.62 60.08 -57.84
C HIS A 907 23.75 59.83 -58.86
N CYS A 908 23.78 58.66 -59.50
CA CYS A 908 24.73 58.37 -60.58
C CYS A 908 24.60 59.36 -61.75
N HIS A 909 23.37 59.71 -62.16
CA HIS A 909 23.13 60.69 -63.23
C HIS A 909 23.50 62.14 -62.82
N SER A 910 23.30 62.53 -61.56
CA SER A 910 23.61 63.88 -61.08
C SER A 910 25.11 64.20 -61.02
N HIS A 911 25.96 63.18 -60.82
CA HIS A 911 27.41 63.36 -60.78
C HIS A 911 28.11 63.27 -62.14
N PHE A 912 27.47 62.68 -63.16
CA PHE A 912 28.03 62.52 -64.51
C PHE A 912 26.92 62.58 -65.58
N PRO A 913 26.50 63.77 -66.03
CA PRO A 913 25.37 63.93 -66.96
C PRO A 913 25.65 63.49 -68.40
N ASN A 914 26.88 63.11 -68.75
CA ASN A 914 27.29 62.66 -70.09
C ASN A 914 27.36 61.12 -70.25
N ILE A 915 26.72 60.36 -69.35
CA ILE A 915 26.50 58.90 -69.42
C ILE A 915 25.01 58.63 -69.16
#